data_AF-A0A894KGK3-F1
#
_entry.id   AF-A0A894KGK3-F1
#
_cell.length_a   1.000
_cell.length_b   1.000
_cell.length_c   1.000
_cell.angle_alpha   90.00
_cell.angle_beta   90.00
_cell.angle_gamma   90.00
#
_symmetry.space_group_name_H-M   'P 1'
#
loop_
_entity.id
_entity.type
_entity.pdbx_description
1 polymer ?
#
loop_
_entity_poly.entity_id
_entity_poly.type
_entity_poly.pdbx_seq_one_letter_code
_entity_poly.pdbx_strand_id
1 'polypeptide(L)'
;MAKVLRLHKESNDNITDWGLSKRYGKDVINQIEDPAGLTAKKEITSIPSPFARVDLAKTAFKFISDSRQLEGETIYHKIVSDSLDVGEIFFNYRKLEDKLEIIVWDRDRELDRLCNSPIEEHQILGQTLSMYLSQDAATYNFNDMQRIYLLNYRGKNRPAQMNIIGATSPATLFISSSNDLSYASNELKSSGKDRPFDDAYTPLYKRDFEFQKYLWALVYSYGLERFAAKFPEFYAYIKESFRHLRDDQKDAIEALDENSINNYPQLSLDGNTVEVLGINFHHSNDQANEEIPSDFTIQSKIYQGKKPLVLPVKQGNDYINLRYVQDNWEKQNHAPYYDRSSISERVLPHTQDKYPYLTIGDFLEPSIISMPYALTEVFFDGNTKDKQNTFLLPLTSKFFEFFTTEDLMGTMPDGTPMIEMRPLAGGSVVVTLRIPIQRSRYIKYEREYLKNNQPDENINQGGVVERRFGLGVMPLIQFRDSVKPFYRIAFFSKNKQRSLTFAGETVRKPKSHIVRREPSALCSIESYVLEDTFDRIYIETDSVRNVIVPKFTKMSNATQYTFAVDFGTTNTHVEYSIDGNKTSYAFDISKTEQQMQRMHKDYGADRDIHYAFTDAFVPDTIASGDDYSFPMRTAFAEWVNIDYKRQTDSLADGNIPFRYEKAAIPQYNKVKTDIKWTNKEKDRVRLYLDNLFFLMRNKVLMNNGNLAATKIVWFYPVSMTKARCDAFATIWEQLYIKYFGGDVNENLIKMSESIAPYHYYKYQRGLKSNAVTIDIGGGTTDVYVVEENTPKLLSSFRFAANSIFGDGYNFAAESNGFVNAFKDEIMNILDSNDGMNDIKDAFKAVQNGDNSNDIIAFFFSLSMNKTIKDRNVPIDFLSMLSSSDKYKYVFIVFYGAVLYYVANMMKAKDITLPQTLAFSGNGSKTLSVLSPNNDTVAKFASLIFEKVYGVKYADQKMKLDIIFDEEPKLATCKGGIAHRNNLSFEAIEDIKVSLLGTDCVEMSDGYTYKQIQTEQIQSVANHVAKFIDFIFEINSENKNFFVTNLSADAGLVSKVKDICNSDLLEYTKQGLEKKYEELESWGANGDAEVEETLFFYPIVAMLSNLARQIK
;
A
#
# COMPACT_ATOMS: atom_id res chain seq x y z
N MET A 1 43.13 -74.10 65.51
CA MET A 1 43.75 -72.79 65.18
C MET A 1 42.71 -71.96 64.43
N ALA A 2 42.03 -71.06 65.14
CA ALA A 2 41.08 -70.14 64.52
C ALA A 2 41.86 -68.96 63.92
N LYS A 3 41.69 -68.70 62.62
CA LYS A 3 42.29 -67.56 61.93
C LYS A 3 41.55 -66.28 62.34
N VAL A 4 42.27 -65.28 62.80
CA VAL A 4 41.75 -63.92 63.06
C VAL A 4 41.27 -63.31 61.74
N LEU A 5 40.06 -62.73 61.69
CA LEU A 5 39.62 -61.91 60.56
C LEU A 5 40.45 -60.61 60.55
N ARG A 6 41.35 -60.45 59.57
CA ARG A 6 42.21 -59.27 59.39
C ARG A 6 42.08 -58.73 57.97
N LEU A 7 42.00 -57.41 57.84
CA LEU A 7 41.83 -56.70 56.56
C LEU A 7 43.15 -56.08 56.03
N HIS A 8 44.26 -56.18 56.78
CA HIS A 8 45.57 -55.59 56.47
C HIS A 8 46.74 -56.57 56.69
N LYS A 9 47.97 -56.21 56.29
CA LYS A 9 49.14 -57.12 56.22
C LYS A 9 50.14 -57.02 57.38
N GLU A 10 50.06 -56.05 58.30
CA GLU A 10 51.03 -55.86 59.42
C GLU A 10 50.69 -56.61 60.73
N SER A 11 51.71 -57.03 61.51
CA SER A 11 51.63 -58.14 62.51
C SER A 11 51.86 -57.81 64.00
N ASN A 12 51.19 -58.60 64.86
CA ASN A 12 51.71 -59.22 66.10
C ASN A 12 50.81 -60.46 66.39
N ASP A 13 51.35 -61.68 66.33
CA ASP A 13 50.57 -62.94 66.22
C ASP A 13 50.14 -63.58 67.55
N ASN A 14 50.16 -62.81 68.63
CA ASN A 14 49.86 -63.32 69.98
C ASN A 14 48.41 -63.06 70.46
N ILE A 15 47.52 -62.49 69.63
CA ILE A 15 46.12 -62.27 70.01
C ILE A 15 45.25 -63.44 69.54
N THR A 16 44.77 -64.25 70.48
CA THR A 16 43.76 -65.30 70.27
C THR A 16 42.41 -64.85 70.84
N ASP A 17 41.37 -64.85 70.01
CA ASP A 17 40.00 -64.37 70.33
C ASP A 17 39.94 -62.84 70.60
N TRP A 18 39.03 -62.35 71.45
CA TRP A 18 38.96 -60.94 71.84
C TRP A 18 40.19 -60.52 72.67
N GLY A 19 40.96 -59.56 72.18
CA GLY A 19 42.12 -59.01 72.89
C GLY A 19 42.38 -57.55 72.55
N LEU A 20 43.25 -56.91 73.35
CA LEU A 20 43.67 -55.52 73.15
C LEU A 20 44.48 -55.40 71.85
N SER A 21 43.88 -54.78 70.83
CA SER A 21 44.56 -54.39 69.60
C SER A 21 44.93 -52.90 69.62
N LYS A 22 45.91 -52.51 68.81
CA LYS A 22 46.21 -51.09 68.55
C LYS A 22 45.32 -50.58 67.43
N ARG A 23 44.86 -49.33 67.54
CA ARG A 23 44.17 -48.63 66.45
C ARG A 23 45.08 -48.62 65.21
N TYR A 24 44.53 -48.90 64.03
CA TYR A 24 45.30 -48.89 62.79
C TYR A 24 45.86 -47.50 62.51
N GLY A 25 47.16 -47.45 62.18
CA GLY A 25 47.81 -46.26 61.63
C GLY A 25 47.44 -46.06 60.17
N LYS A 26 47.76 -44.88 59.64
CA LYS A 26 47.42 -44.47 58.26
C LYS A 26 47.96 -45.44 57.20
N ASP A 27 49.17 -45.95 57.40
CA ASP A 27 49.83 -46.88 56.48
C ASP A 27 49.14 -48.25 56.43
N VAL A 28 48.61 -48.72 57.57
CA VAL A 28 47.85 -49.97 57.67
C VAL A 28 46.48 -49.85 57.01
N ILE A 29 45.80 -48.71 57.19
CA ILE A 29 44.51 -48.41 56.55
C ILE A 29 44.67 -48.35 55.03
N ASN A 30 45.74 -47.72 54.53
CA ASN A 30 46.03 -47.62 53.09
C ASN A 30 46.29 -48.98 52.40
N GLN A 31 46.62 -50.03 53.17
CA GLN A 31 46.82 -51.39 52.65
C GLN A 31 45.51 -52.19 52.51
N ILE A 32 44.37 -51.66 52.99
CA ILE A 32 43.07 -52.32 52.91
C ILE A 32 42.48 -52.07 51.51
N GLU A 33 42.49 -53.09 50.66
CA GLU A 33 41.91 -53.04 49.31
C GLU A 33 40.39 -53.27 49.35
N ASP A 34 39.62 -52.44 48.64
CA ASP A 34 38.18 -52.61 48.48
C ASP A 34 37.87 -53.80 47.53
N PRO A 35 37.21 -54.88 48.01
CA PRO A 35 36.87 -56.04 47.19
C PRO A 35 35.93 -55.73 46.01
N ALA A 36 35.19 -54.62 46.06
CA ALA A 36 34.24 -54.20 45.04
C ALA A 36 34.81 -53.16 44.04
N GLY A 37 36.10 -52.82 44.17
CA GLY A 37 36.82 -52.00 43.19
C GLY A 37 36.40 -50.53 43.13
N LEU A 38 35.87 -49.93 44.21
CA LEU A 38 35.45 -48.53 44.29
C LEU A 38 34.39 -48.12 43.25
N THR A 39 33.57 -49.08 42.79
CA THR A 39 32.56 -48.84 41.74
C THR A 39 31.44 -47.91 42.21
N ALA A 40 31.06 -46.93 41.38
CA ALA A 40 29.99 -45.97 41.71
C ALA A 40 28.56 -46.59 41.80
N LYS A 41 28.41 -47.89 41.49
CA LYS A 41 27.13 -48.62 41.50
C LYS A 41 26.60 -48.95 42.90
N LYS A 42 27.42 -48.87 43.95
CA LYS A 42 27.02 -49.07 45.35
C LYS A 42 27.62 -47.99 46.23
N GLU A 43 26.79 -47.22 46.92
CA GLU A 43 27.26 -46.26 47.90
C GLU A 43 27.89 -46.94 49.13
N ILE A 44 28.77 -46.21 49.83
CA ILE A 44 29.46 -46.66 51.04
C ILE A 44 28.48 -46.53 52.23
N THR A 45 27.97 -47.65 52.75
CA THR A 45 26.85 -47.66 53.73
C THR A 45 27.24 -47.92 55.19
N SER A 46 28.53 -47.89 55.54
CA SER A 46 29.01 -48.43 56.83
C SER A 46 29.62 -47.40 57.79
N ILE A 47 29.13 -46.16 57.83
CA ILE A 47 29.53 -45.16 58.84
C ILE A 47 28.35 -44.95 59.81
N PRO A 48 28.46 -45.36 61.09
CA PRO A 48 27.37 -45.25 62.07
C PRO A 48 27.27 -43.82 62.64
N SER A 49 27.08 -42.83 61.78
CA SER A 49 26.91 -41.41 62.16
C SER A 49 25.76 -40.77 61.38
N PRO A 50 24.92 -39.93 62.02
CA PRO A 50 23.91 -39.15 61.30
C PRO A 50 24.53 -38.14 60.32
N PHE A 51 25.83 -37.84 60.46
CA PHE A 51 26.58 -36.94 59.59
C PHE A 51 27.52 -37.68 58.62
N ALA A 52 27.33 -38.98 58.41
CA ALA A 52 28.17 -39.82 57.54
C ALA A 52 28.43 -39.20 56.15
N ARG A 53 27.44 -38.51 55.58
CA ARG A 53 27.58 -37.89 54.26
C ARG A 53 28.58 -36.73 54.23
N VAL A 54 28.75 -36.00 55.34
CA VAL A 54 29.76 -34.94 55.50
C VAL A 54 31.16 -35.56 55.44
N ASP A 55 31.37 -36.67 56.14
CA ASP A 55 32.65 -37.39 56.14
C ASP A 55 32.97 -38.00 54.77
N LEU A 56 31.99 -38.62 54.11
CA LEU A 56 32.15 -39.20 52.78
C LEU A 56 32.54 -38.13 51.74
N ALA A 57 31.89 -36.97 51.75
CA ALA A 57 32.23 -35.88 50.85
C ALA A 57 33.65 -35.36 51.11
N LYS A 58 34.00 -35.12 52.38
CA LYS A 58 35.36 -34.70 52.77
C LYS A 58 36.41 -35.70 52.30
N THR A 59 36.16 -36.99 52.52
CA THR A 59 37.02 -38.09 52.08
C THR A 59 37.14 -38.17 50.56
N ALA A 60 36.04 -37.95 49.83
CA ALA A 60 36.03 -37.95 48.37
C ALA A 60 36.87 -36.80 47.80
N PHE A 61 36.68 -35.55 48.26
CA PHE A 61 37.50 -34.41 47.86
C PHE A 61 38.98 -34.64 48.17
N LYS A 62 39.29 -35.22 49.34
CA LYS A 62 40.65 -35.60 49.70
C LYS A 62 41.24 -36.62 48.73
N PHE A 63 40.53 -37.72 48.49
CA PHE A 63 41.00 -38.82 47.64
C PHE A 63 41.31 -38.33 46.22
N ILE A 64 40.41 -37.52 45.65
CA ILE A 64 40.56 -36.97 44.29
C ILE A 64 41.70 -35.94 44.21
N SER A 65 41.84 -35.07 45.21
CA SER A 65 42.94 -34.10 45.25
C SER A 65 44.32 -34.75 45.49
N ASP A 66 44.40 -35.79 46.34
CA ASP A 66 45.63 -36.54 46.61
C ASP A 66 46.07 -37.37 45.38
N SER A 67 45.11 -37.95 44.64
CA SER A 67 45.38 -38.73 43.42
C SER A 67 45.73 -37.86 42.20
N ARG A 68 45.33 -36.58 42.22
CA ARG A 68 45.40 -35.63 41.07
C ARG A 68 44.70 -36.13 39.81
N GLN A 69 43.77 -37.08 39.95
CA GLN A 69 42.90 -37.53 38.88
C GLN A 69 41.51 -36.96 39.13
N LEU A 70 41.23 -35.78 38.56
CA LEU A 70 39.93 -35.11 38.71
C LEU A 70 38.81 -35.79 37.90
N GLU A 71 39.17 -36.60 36.91
CA GLU A 71 38.24 -37.33 36.05
C GLU A 71 38.32 -38.83 36.29
N GLY A 72 37.16 -39.49 36.33
CA GLY A 72 37.04 -40.92 36.54
C GLY A 72 35.63 -41.32 36.92
N GLU A 73 35.42 -42.62 37.10
CA GLU A 73 34.09 -43.24 37.30
C GLU A 73 33.93 -43.89 38.69
N THR A 74 34.79 -43.53 39.66
CA THR A 74 34.71 -44.09 41.02
C THR A 74 33.58 -43.43 41.83
N ILE A 75 33.16 -44.08 42.91
CA ILE A 75 32.19 -43.48 43.85
C ILE A 75 32.65 -42.11 44.40
N TYR A 76 33.96 -41.89 44.55
CA TYR A 76 34.50 -40.60 44.98
C TYR A 76 34.33 -39.51 43.92
N HIS A 77 34.45 -39.85 42.62
CA HIS A 77 34.17 -38.91 41.53
C HIS A 77 32.68 -38.52 41.52
N LYS A 78 31.79 -39.50 41.70
CA LYS A 78 30.34 -39.25 41.84
C LYS A 78 30.04 -38.30 42.99
N ILE A 79 30.55 -38.58 44.20
CA ILE A 79 30.29 -37.76 45.40
C ILE A 79 30.80 -36.32 45.21
N VAL A 80 31.99 -36.15 44.62
CA VAL A 80 32.53 -34.82 44.31
C VAL A 80 31.65 -34.10 43.28
N SER A 81 31.30 -34.77 42.17
CA SER A 81 30.43 -34.21 41.14
C SER A 81 29.07 -33.78 41.71
N ASP A 82 28.36 -34.68 42.40
CA ASP A 82 27.07 -34.38 42.99
C ASP A 82 27.14 -33.24 44.03
N SER A 83 28.26 -33.13 44.77
CA SER A 83 28.46 -32.02 45.72
C SER A 83 28.66 -30.69 45.00
N LEU A 84 29.35 -30.71 43.86
CA LEU A 84 29.48 -29.52 42.99
C LEU A 84 28.16 -29.17 42.31
N ASP A 85 27.33 -30.16 41.93
CA ASP A 85 25.98 -29.95 41.40
C ASP A 85 25.12 -29.19 42.41
N VAL A 86 25.17 -29.59 43.69
CA VAL A 86 24.50 -28.86 44.78
C VAL A 86 25.01 -27.42 44.88
N GLY A 87 26.31 -27.20 44.73
CA GLY A 87 26.90 -25.86 44.70
C GLY A 87 26.40 -25.00 43.55
N GLU A 88 26.34 -25.55 42.34
CA GLU A 88 25.78 -24.88 41.17
C GLU A 88 24.29 -24.60 41.29
N ILE A 89 23.54 -25.50 41.94
CA ILE A 89 22.11 -25.29 42.22
C ILE A 89 21.91 -24.14 43.19
N PHE A 90 22.73 -24.02 44.26
CA PHE A 90 22.70 -22.85 45.13
C PHE A 90 23.05 -21.57 44.38
N PHE A 91 24.09 -21.61 43.54
CA PHE A 91 24.51 -20.47 42.73
C PHE A 91 23.41 -20.05 41.74
N ASN A 92 22.69 -20.99 41.14
CA ASN A 92 21.60 -20.71 40.20
C ASN A 92 20.20 -20.77 40.84
N TYR A 93 20.10 -20.66 42.17
CA TYR A 93 18.86 -20.93 42.90
C TYR A 93 17.68 -20.12 42.39
N ARG A 94 17.90 -18.83 42.08
CA ARG A 94 16.87 -17.93 41.56
C ARG A 94 16.26 -18.38 40.23
N LYS A 95 17.05 -18.99 39.35
CA LYS A 95 16.57 -19.58 38.08
C LYS A 95 15.75 -20.85 38.29
N LEU A 96 15.85 -21.46 39.47
CA LEU A 96 15.27 -22.76 39.82
C LEU A 96 14.28 -22.66 41.00
N GLU A 97 13.93 -21.44 41.42
CA GLU A 97 13.15 -21.17 42.63
C GLU A 97 11.72 -21.73 42.54
N ASP A 98 11.18 -21.89 41.34
CA ASP A 98 9.89 -22.55 41.09
C ASP A 98 9.94 -24.08 41.34
N LYS A 99 11.14 -24.67 41.34
CA LYS A 99 11.37 -26.11 41.51
C LYS A 99 12.01 -26.47 42.85
N LEU A 100 12.48 -25.49 43.63
CA LEU A 100 13.28 -25.70 44.82
C LEU A 100 12.82 -24.85 46.00
N GLU A 101 12.94 -25.41 47.20
CA GLU A 101 12.80 -24.69 48.46
C GLU A 101 14.06 -24.90 49.30
N ILE A 102 14.55 -23.83 49.93
CA ILE A 102 15.62 -23.93 50.93
C ILE A 102 14.99 -24.02 52.32
N ILE A 103 15.26 -25.12 53.02
CA ILE A 103 14.83 -25.34 54.41
C ILE A 103 16.00 -25.04 55.34
N VAL A 104 15.78 -24.19 56.34
CA VAL A 104 16.80 -23.80 57.33
C VAL A 104 16.72 -24.69 58.56
N TRP A 105 17.76 -25.49 58.79
CA TRP A 105 17.97 -26.24 60.03
C TRP A 105 18.92 -25.45 60.94
N ASP A 106 18.41 -24.93 62.05
CA ASP A 106 19.17 -24.13 63.01
C ASP A 106 19.62 -25.00 64.19
N ARG A 107 20.94 -25.17 64.37
CA ARG A 107 21.50 -26.17 65.27
C ARG A 107 20.95 -26.04 66.69
N ASP A 108 21.02 -24.85 67.26
CA ASP A 108 20.69 -24.64 68.67
C ASP A 108 19.17 -24.72 68.88
N ARG A 109 18.37 -24.11 67.99
CA ARG A 109 16.90 -24.15 68.07
C ARG A 109 16.36 -25.56 67.87
N GLU A 110 16.88 -26.30 66.89
CA GLU A 110 16.37 -27.62 66.54
C GLU A 110 16.78 -28.68 67.56
N LEU A 111 18.00 -28.60 68.12
CA LEU A 111 18.41 -29.44 69.24
C LEU A 111 17.58 -29.16 70.49
N ASP A 112 17.36 -27.88 70.84
CA ASP A 112 16.53 -27.52 71.98
C ASP A 112 15.10 -28.06 71.82
N ARG A 113 14.52 -27.90 70.62
CA ARG A 113 13.19 -28.45 70.28
C ARG A 113 13.13 -29.97 70.43
N LEU A 114 14.15 -30.70 69.99
CA LEU A 114 14.20 -32.16 70.09
C LEU A 114 14.41 -32.62 71.53
N CYS A 115 15.38 -32.03 72.24
CA CYS A 115 15.71 -32.38 73.62
C CYS A 115 14.61 -32.04 74.62
N ASN A 116 13.81 -31.01 74.36
CA ASN A 116 12.68 -30.60 75.21
C ASN A 116 11.31 -31.08 74.69
N SER A 117 11.29 -31.95 73.67
CA SER A 117 10.06 -32.50 73.10
C SER A 117 9.30 -33.34 74.15
N PRO A 118 7.95 -33.33 74.15
CA PRO A 118 7.16 -34.22 75.00
C PRO A 118 7.22 -35.70 74.58
N ILE A 119 7.85 -36.00 73.44
CA ILE A 119 8.01 -37.35 72.86
C ILE A 119 9.43 -37.85 73.17
N GLU A 120 9.56 -38.99 73.86
CA GLU A 120 10.83 -39.55 74.33
C GLU A 120 11.80 -39.86 73.17
N GLU A 121 11.28 -40.38 72.05
CA GLU A 121 12.07 -40.71 70.87
C GLU A 121 12.72 -39.46 70.24
N HIS A 122 12.07 -38.30 70.31
CA HIS A 122 12.65 -37.04 69.86
C HIS A 122 13.80 -36.59 70.77
N GLN A 123 13.67 -36.81 72.09
CA GLN A 123 14.73 -36.50 73.04
C GLN A 123 15.96 -37.37 72.79
N ILE A 124 15.77 -38.67 72.54
CA ILE A 124 16.85 -39.60 72.17
C ILE A 124 17.55 -39.13 70.88
N LEU A 125 16.78 -38.75 69.86
CA LEU A 125 17.34 -38.22 68.62
C LEU A 125 18.13 -36.93 68.86
N GLY A 126 17.58 -35.98 69.63
CA GLY A 126 18.25 -34.73 69.98
C GLY A 126 19.57 -34.94 70.74
N GLN A 127 19.56 -35.81 71.76
CA GLN A 127 20.75 -36.18 72.52
C GLN A 127 21.80 -36.88 71.64
N THR A 128 21.38 -37.76 70.73
CA THR A 128 22.27 -38.45 69.79
C THR A 128 22.92 -37.45 68.83
N LEU A 129 22.14 -36.53 68.24
CA LEU A 129 22.67 -35.48 67.37
C LEU A 129 23.67 -34.58 68.13
N SER A 130 23.32 -34.16 69.35
CA SER A 130 24.20 -33.35 70.21
C SER A 130 25.51 -34.06 70.54
N MET A 131 25.46 -35.37 70.81
CA MET A 131 26.64 -36.20 71.05
C MET A 131 27.58 -36.20 69.84
N TYR A 132 27.08 -36.48 68.63
CA TYR A 132 27.92 -36.51 67.43
C TYR A 132 28.45 -35.12 67.05
N LEU A 133 27.62 -34.08 67.18
CA LEU A 133 28.06 -32.70 66.95
C LEU A 133 29.20 -32.29 67.90
N SER A 134 29.18 -32.78 69.14
CA SER A 134 30.23 -32.51 70.12
C SER A 134 31.48 -33.35 69.91
N GLN A 135 31.33 -34.65 69.62
CA GLN A 135 32.45 -35.58 69.42
C GLN A 135 33.28 -35.21 68.20
N ASP A 136 32.62 -34.84 67.10
CA ASP A 136 33.28 -34.54 65.82
C ASP A 136 33.43 -33.03 65.57
N ALA A 137 33.28 -32.22 66.63
CA ALA A 137 33.22 -30.76 66.56
C ALA A 137 34.37 -30.15 65.76
N ALA A 138 35.62 -30.51 66.08
CA ALA A 138 36.80 -30.01 65.38
C ALA A 138 37.01 -30.64 63.99
N THR A 139 36.55 -31.87 63.78
CA THR A 139 36.79 -32.62 62.54
C THR A 139 35.99 -32.05 61.36
N TYR A 140 34.75 -31.63 61.61
CA TYR A 140 33.82 -31.13 60.59
C TYR A 140 33.37 -29.68 60.83
N ASN A 141 34.05 -28.95 61.72
CA ASN A 141 33.72 -27.58 62.11
C ASN A 141 32.31 -27.40 62.72
N PHE A 142 31.76 -28.42 63.40
CA PHE A 142 30.42 -28.32 63.99
C PHE A 142 30.32 -27.31 65.15
N ASN A 143 31.44 -27.02 65.83
CA ASN A 143 31.49 -25.99 66.86
C ASN A 143 31.16 -24.59 66.31
N ASP A 144 31.62 -24.29 65.09
CA ASP A 144 31.45 -22.99 64.43
C ASP A 144 30.22 -22.95 63.52
N MET A 145 29.60 -24.11 63.23
CA MET A 145 28.40 -24.23 62.42
C MET A 145 27.16 -23.82 63.21
N GLN A 146 26.44 -22.80 62.73
CA GLN A 146 25.17 -22.37 63.31
C GLN A 146 23.96 -23.03 62.62
N ARG A 147 24.01 -23.16 61.28
CA ARG A 147 22.88 -23.59 60.47
C ARG A 147 23.31 -24.53 59.35
N ILE A 148 22.35 -25.32 58.87
CA ILE A 148 22.44 -26.10 57.64
C ILE A 148 21.25 -25.72 56.76
N TYR A 149 21.52 -25.42 55.49
CA TYR A 149 20.50 -25.07 54.50
C TYR A 149 20.29 -26.28 53.59
N LEU A 150 19.09 -26.85 53.61
CA LEU A 150 18.72 -28.07 52.89
C LEU A 150 17.95 -27.71 51.61
N LEU A 151 18.35 -28.26 50.47
CA LEU A 151 17.62 -28.11 49.20
C LEU A 151 16.52 -29.16 49.10
N ASN A 152 15.28 -28.72 49.18
CA ASN A 152 14.09 -29.55 49.00
C ASN A 152 13.58 -29.43 47.55
N TYR A 153 13.57 -30.53 46.80
CA TYR A 153 13.09 -30.55 45.42
C TYR A 153 11.57 -30.69 45.32
N ARG A 154 10.96 -29.73 44.61
CA ARG A 154 9.51 -29.60 44.42
C ARG A 154 9.07 -29.80 42.97
N GLY A 155 10.00 -30.05 42.04
CA GLY A 155 9.70 -30.26 40.64
C GLY A 155 9.00 -31.59 40.32
N LYS A 156 8.88 -31.87 39.02
CA LYS A 156 8.21 -33.09 38.52
C LYS A 156 8.91 -34.36 39.00
N ASN A 157 8.15 -35.43 39.15
CA ASN A 157 8.62 -36.76 39.55
C ASN A 157 9.27 -36.86 40.94
N ARG A 158 9.04 -35.89 41.84
CA ARG A 158 9.53 -35.98 43.22
C ARG A 158 8.97 -37.23 43.92
N PRO A 159 9.80 -38.03 44.61
CA PRO A 159 9.36 -39.26 45.26
C PRO A 159 8.53 -39.02 46.53
N ALA A 160 8.71 -37.88 47.20
CA ALA A 160 8.02 -37.52 48.43
C ALA A 160 7.82 -36.01 48.55
N GLN A 161 6.97 -35.58 49.50
CA GLN A 161 6.72 -34.16 49.78
C GLN A 161 7.97 -33.44 50.30
N MET A 162 8.72 -34.10 51.20
CA MET A 162 10.04 -33.66 51.65
C MET A 162 11.09 -34.54 50.97
N ASN A 163 11.88 -33.94 50.11
CA ASN A 163 12.80 -34.63 49.23
C ASN A 163 14.10 -33.83 49.13
N ILE A 164 14.99 -34.06 50.09
CA ILE A 164 16.25 -33.34 50.22
C ILE A 164 17.27 -33.92 49.23
N ILE A 165 17.70 -33.09 48.30
CA ILE A 165 18.66 -33.46 47.25
C ILE A 165 20.11 -33.09 47.63
N GLY A 166 20.28 -32.13 48.53
CA GLY A 166 21.60 -31.68 48.99
C GLY A 166 21.50 -30.60 50.07
N ALA A 167 22.64 -30.16 50.57
CA ALA A 167 22.74 -29.17 51.62
C ALA A 167 24.07 -28.42 51.61
N THR A 168 24.13 -27.32 52.37
CA THR A 168 25.40 -26.71 52.80
C THR A 168 26.17 -27.65 53.72
N SER A 169 27.50 -27.59 53.68
CA SER A 169 28.39 -28.46 54.46
C SER A 169 29.50 -27.68 55.15
N PRO A 170 29.64 -27.79 56.49
CA PRO A 170 30.70 -27.12 57.23
C PRO A 170 32.10 -27.71 56.98
N ALA A 171 32.23 -28.82 56.23
CA ALA A 171 33.51 -29.43 55.89
C ALA A 171 33.92 -29.23 54.41
N THR A 172 32.97 -29.03 53.51
CA THR A 172 33.19 -29.06 52.05
C THR A 172 32.41 -27.99 51.27
N LEU A 173 31.82 -27.00 51.96
CA LEU A 173 30.80 -26.04 51.47
C LEU A 173 29.46 -26.67 51.07
N PHE A 174 29.47 -27.77 50.33
CA PHE A 174 28.28 -28.43 49.80
C PHE A 174 28.36 -29.95 49.99
N ILE A 175 27.20 -30.58 50.12
CA ILE A 175 27.03 -32.04 50.13
C ILE A 175 25.76 -32.42 49.37
N SER A 176 25.80 -33.53 48.64
CA SER A 176 24.61 -34.16 48.04
C SER A 176 24.00 -35.22 48.95
N SER A 177 22.72 -35.54 48.73
CA SER A 177 22.07 -36.69 49.34
C SER A 177 22.66 -38.02 48.84
N SER A 178 22.56 -39.08 49.66
CA SER A 178 22.93 -40.46 49.31
C SER A 178 21.86 -41.19 48.49
N ASN A 179 20.71 -40.54 48.24
CA ASN A 179 19.62 -41.11 47.45
C ASN A 179 19.96 -41.09 45.96
N ASP A 180 19.25 -41.90 45.16
CA ASP A 180 19.24 -41.73 43.71
C ASP A 180 18.51 -40.43 43.36
N LEU A 181 19.22 -39.49 42.72
CA LEU A 181 18.72 -38.16 42.37
C LEU A 181 18.49 -37.98 40.87
N SER A 182 18.65 -39.05 40.07
CA SER A 182 18.56 -39.02 38.61
C SER A 182 17.20 -38.48 38.10
N TYR A 183 16.12 -38.64 38.88
CA TYR A 183 14.79 -38.11 38.57
C TYR A 183 14.73 -36.58 38.48
N ALA A 184 15.64 -35.86 39.14
CA ALA A 184 15.68 -34.40 39.18
C ALA A 184 16.62 -33.80 38.12
N SER A 185 17.49 -34.62 37.52
CA SER A 185 18.60 -34.19 36.65
C SER A 185 18.16 -33.24 35.53
N ASN A 186 17.15 -33.64 34.74
CA ASN A 186 16.67 -32.83 33.62
C ASN A 186 16.01 -31.52 34.05
N GLU A 187 15.31 -31.52 35.20
CA GLU A 187 14.55 -30.36 35.67
C GLU A 187 15.46 -29.33 36.35
N LEU A 188 16.59 -29.75 36.91
CA LEU A 188 17.56 -28.90 37.60
C LEU A 188 18.73 -28.44 36.72
N LYS A 189 18.77 -28.87 35.45
CA LYS A 189 19.72 -28.35 34.48
C LYS A 189 19.49 -26.85 34.30
N SER A 190 20.41 -26.03 34.80
CA SER A 190 20.37 -24.56 34.72
C SER A 190 20.76 -24.09 33.32
N SER A 191 22.02 -24.27 32.93
CA SER A 191 22.59 -23.90 31.62
C SER A 191 23.82 -24.78 31.31
N GLY A 192 24.29 -24.79 30.06
CA GLY A 192 25.50 -25.53 29.65
C GLY A 192 25.28 -27.02 29.33
N LYS A 193 26.37 -27.79 29.19
CA LYS A 193 26.32 -29.23 28.84
C LYS A 193 26.11 -30.17 30.03
N ASP A 194 26.60 -29.78 31.21
CA ASP A 194 26.52 -30.61 32.41
C ASP A 194 25.07 -30.85 32.84
N ARG A 195 24.80 -32.02 33.42
CA ARG A 195 23.48 -32.35 33.95
C ARG A 195 23.65 -32.80 35.39
N PRO A 196 22.98 -32.15 36.35
CA PRO A 196 23.18 -32.48 37.75
C PRO A 196 22.72 -33.91 38.03
N PHE A 197 23.47 -34.64 38.84
CA PHE A 197 23.16 -35.99 39.30
C PHE A 197 22.99 -37.05 38.19
N ASP A 198 23.65 -36.89 37.05
CA ASP A 198 23.70 -37.92 36.01
C ASP A 198 24.89 -38.87 36.19
N ASP A 199 25.08 -39.81 35.25
CA ASP A 199 26.19 -40.77 35.29
C ASP A 199 27.51 -40.20 34.70
N ALA A 200 27.51 -38.94 34.23
CA ALA A 200 28.68 -38.27 33.67
C ALA A 200 29.30 -37.33 34.71
N TYR A 201 30.16 -37.87 35.59
CA TYR A 201 30.73 -37.11 36.71
C TYR A 201 31.64 -35.97 36.24
N THR A 202 31.17 -34.73 36.39
CA THR A 202 31.82 -33.53 35.86
C THR A 202 32.68 -32.83 36.93
N PRO A 203 34.01 -32.72 36.74
CA PRO A 203 34.89 -31.99 37.65
C PRO A 203 34.74 -30.47 37.50
N LEU A 204 35.16 -29.72 38.53
CA LEU A 204 34.97 -28.26 38.58
C LEU A 204 35.52 -27.49 37.37
N TYR A 205 36.67 -27.86 36.83
CA TYR A 205 37.28 -27.12 35.72
C TYR A 205 36.48 -27.23 34.39
N LYS A 206 35.58 -28.23 34.29
CA LYS A 206 34.67 -28.44 33.15
C LYS A 206 33.27 -27.83 33.36
N ARG A 207 33.00 -27.27 34.54
CA ARG A 207 31.72 -26.62 34.89
C ARG A 207 31.68 -25.18 34.41
N ASP A 208 30.53 -24.53 34.55
CA ASP A 208 30.35 -23.13 34.14
C ASP A 208 31.45 -22.22 34.72
N PHE A 209 32.03 -21.37 33.87
CA PHE A 209 33.18 -20.56 34.27
C PHE A 209 32.80 -19.44 35.24
N GLU A 210 31.56 -18.92 35.18
CA GLU A 210 31.09 -17.97 36.19
C GLU A 210 30.94 -18.63 37.56
N PHE A 211 30.44 -19.87 37.62
CA PHE A 211 30.43 -20.65 38.86
C PHE A 211 31.85 -20.87 39.42
N GLN A 212 32.82 -21.17 38.55
CA GLN A 212 34.23 -21.30 38.97
C GLN A 212 34.79 -19.99 39.54
N LYS A 213 34.54 -18.85 38.89
CA LYS A 213 34.93 -17.52 39.40
C LYS A 213 34.25 -17.19 40.72
N TYR A 214 32.97 -17.52 40.87
CA TYR A 214 32.24 -17.35 42.12
C TYR A 214 32.90 -18.12 43.27
N LEU A 215 33.27 -19.39 43.08
CA LEU A 215 33.95 -20.16 44.12
C LEU A 215 35.31 -19.54 44.51
N TRP A 216 36.07 -19.03 43.54
CA TRP A 216 37.33 -18.32 43.83
C TRP A 216 37.09 -16.98 44.54
N ALA A 217 36.07 -16.22 44.14
CA ALA A 217 35.68 -14.99 44.82
C ALA A 217 35.26 -15.23 46.28
N LEU A 218 34.56 -16.35 46.55
CA LEU A 218 34.27 -16.79 47.92
C LEU A 218 35.56 -17.04 48.72
N VAL A 219 36.53 -17.76 48.14
CA VAL A 219 37.83 -18.04 48.78
C VAL A 219 38.56 -16.74 49.13
N TYR A 220 38.62 -15.78 48.22
CA TYR A 220 39.27 -14.49 48.47
C TYR A 220 38.53 -13.68 49.54
N SER A 221 37.20 -13.57 49.44
CA SER A 221 36.40 -12.79 50.41
C SER A 221 36.45 -13.33 51.85
N TYR A 222 36.59 -14.64 52.04
CA TYR A 222 36.72 -15.26 53.37
C TYR A 222 38.16 -15.17 53.93
N GLY A 223 39.13 -14.90 53.06
CA GLY A 223 40.56 -14.93 53.35
C GLY A 223 41.18 -16.30 53.06
N LEU A 224 42.19 -16.32 52.20
CA LEU A 224 42.80 -17.54 51.67
C LEU A 224 43.33 -18.49 52.75
N GLU A 225 44.07 -17.97 53.74
CA GLU A 225 44.62 -18.79 54.83
C GLU A 225 43.50 -19.38 55.71
N ARG A 226 42.47 -18.58 56.01
CA ARG A 226 41.32 -19.00 56.81
C ARG A 226 40.50 -20.05 56.08
N PHE A 227 40.25 -19.87 54.78
CA PHE A 227 39.54 -20.83 53.95
C PHE A 227 40.31 -22.16 53.88
N ALA A 228 41.62 -22.09 53.62
CA ALA A 228 42.48 -23.27 53.56
C ALA A 228 42.52 -24.05 54.89
N ALA A 229 42.44 -23.36 56.04
CA ALA A 229 42.39 -23.99 57.35
C ALA A 229 41.03 -24.64 57.65
N LYS A 230 39.92 -24.01 57.25
CA LYS A 230 38.55 -24.49 57.52
C LYS A 230 38.07 -25.58 56.55
N PHE A 231 38.47 -25.49 55.28
CA PHE A 231 38.06 -26.40 54.20
C PHE A 231 39.27 -26.99 53.46
N PRO A 232 40.22 -27.67 54.14
CA PRO A 232 41.50 -28.04 53.54
C PRO A 232 41.37 -28.99 52.35
N GLU A 233 40.48 -29.98 52.41
CA GLU A 233 40.26 -30.95 51.32
C GLU A 233 39.62 -30.29 50.09
N PHE A 234 38.63 -29.42 50.30
CA PHE A 234 37.97 -28.68 49.22
C PHE A 234 38.91 -27.65 48.58
N TYR A 235 39.70 -26.93 49.39
CA TYR A 235 40.70 -25.99 48.89
C TYR A 235 41.81 -26.69 48.08
N ALA A 236 42.25 -27.88 48.50
CA ALA A 236 43.19 -28.69 47.73
C ALA A 236 42.60 -29.08 46.37
N TYR A 237 41.33 -29.48 46.33
CA TYR A 237 40.61 -29.80 45.09
C TYR A 237 40.47 -28.60 44.15
N ILE A 238 40.02 -27.44 44.64
CA ILE A 238 39.88 -26.22 43.82
C ILE A 238 41.23 -25.79 43.20
N LYS A 239 42.33 -25.87 43.97
CA LYS A 239 43.68 -25.58 43.44
C LYS A 239 44.10 -26.54 42.36
N GLU A 240 43.78 -27.84 42.49
CA GLU A 240 44.08 -28.80 41.44
C GLU A 240 43.24 -28.50 40.20
N SER A 241 41.93 -28.22 40.37
CA SER A 241 41.03 -27.81 39.29
C SER A 241 41.54 -26.60 38.50
N PHE A 242 42.07 -25.57 39.18
CA PHE A 242 42.64 -24.38 38.55
C PHE A 242 43.81 -24.68 37.60
N ARG A 243 44.60 -25.73 37.87
CA ARG A 243 45.73 -26.11 36.99
C ARG A 243 45.29 -26.53 35.60
N HIS A 244 44.07 -27.07 35.47
CA HIS A 244 43.49 -27.54 34.22
C HIS A 244 42.86 -26.42 33.36
N LEU A 245 42.78 -25.20 33.89
CA LEU A 245 42.22 -24.06 33.16
C LEU A 245 43.17 -23.53 32.08
N ARG A 246 42.58 -22.93 31.05
CA ARG A 246 43.32 -22.20 30.01
C ARG A 246 43.90 -20.90 30.59
N ASP A 247 44.89 -20.33 29.92
CA ASP A 247 45.58 -19.12 30.39
C ASP A 247 44.61 -17.93 30.55
N ASP A 248 43.67 -17.73 29.61
CA ASP A 248 42.64 -16.69 29.71
C ASP A 248 41.75 -16.83 30.96
N GLN A 249 41.45 -18.07 31.34
CA GLN A 249 40.64 -18.37 32.51
C GLN A 249 41.43 -18.21 33.82
N LYS A 250 42.72 -18.56 33.79
CA LYS A 250 43.63 -18.35 34.92
C LYS A 250 43.80 -16.87 35.20
N ASP A 251 44.10 -16.08 34.17
CA ASP A 251 44.23 -14.62 34.27
C ASP A 251 42.97 -13.98 34.86
N ALA A 252 41.78 -14.42 34.43
CA ALA A 252 40.51 -13.91 34.93
C ALA A 252 40.24 -14.26 36.42
N ILE A 253 40.73 -15.40 36.91
CA ILE A 253 40.64 -15.80 38.32
C ILE A 253 41.72 -15.11 39.17
N GLU A 254 42.93 -14.95 38.64
CA GLU A 254 44.04 -14.26 39.30
C GLU A 254 43.79 -12.76 39.45
N ALA A 255 42.94 -12.18 38.59
CA ALA A 255 42.47 -10.81 38.71
C ALA A 255 41.43 -10.58 39.82
N LEU A 256 40.89 -11.65 40.45
CA LEU A 256 39.92 -11.53 41.53
C LEU A 256 40.60 -11.08 42.85
N ASP A 257 39.85 -10.34 43.66
CA ASP A 257 40.24 -9.83 44.97
C ASP A 257 39.15 -10.09 46.02
N GLU A 258 39.38 -9.61 47.26
CA GLU A 258 38.44 -9.75 48.38
C GLU A 258 37.07 -9.10 48.10
N ASN A 259 36.99 -8.12 47.19
CA ASN A 259 35.77 -7.41 46.85
C ASN A 259 35.02 -8.04 45.67
N SER A 260 35.66 -8.94 44.92
CA SER A 260 35.10 -9.53 43.71
C SER A 260 33.83 -10.35 43.97
N ILE A 261 33.60 -10.79 45.21
CA ILE A 261 32.35 -11.43 45.63
C ILE A 261 31.14 -10.50 45.49
N ASN A 262 31.33 -9.18 45.61
CA ASN A 262 30.26 -8.17 45.49
C ASN A 262 29.67 -8.09 44.08
N ASN A 263 30.32 -8.71 43.08
CA ASN A 263 29.76 -8.85 41.74
C ASN A 263 28.57 -9.82 41.70
N TYR A 264 28.40 -10.66 42.72
CA TYR A 264 27.31 -11.63 42.85
C TYR A 264 26.34 -11.16 43.95
N PRO A 265 25.01 -11.23 43.78
CA PRO A 265 24.07 -10.81 44.82
C PRO A 265 23.95 -11.89 45.90
N GLN A 266 23.81 -11.46 47.15
CA GLN A 266 23.74 -12.36 48.30
C GLN A 266 22.45 -13.18 48.30
N LEU A 267 22.58 -14.50 48.48
CA LEU A 267 21.44 -15.41 48.57
C LEU A 267 20.80 -15.31 49.95
N SER A 268 19.69 -14.58 50.01
CA SER A 268 18.93 -14.36 51.25
C SER A 268 17.52 -14.96 51.15
N LEU A 269 17.10 -15.58 52.26
CA LEU A 269 15.76 -16.05 52.57
C LEU A 269 15.12 -15.05 53.55
N ASP A 270 13.80 -15.00 53.67
CA ASP A 270 13.08 -14.05 54.56
C ASP A 270 13.67 -14.00 55.98
N GLY A 271 14.54 -13.00 56.23
CA GLY A 271 15.23 -12.76 57.50
C GLY A 271 16.54 -13.53 57.74
N ASN A 272 17.03 -14.39 56.83
CA ASN A 272 18.29 -15.14 56.98
C ASN A 272 19.10 -15.19 55.68
N THR A 273 20.41 -14.96 55.78
CA THR A 273 21.35 -15.21 54.67
C THR A 273 21.81 -16.67 54.67
N VAL A 274 21.81 -17.31 53.50
CA VAL A 274 22.39 -18.65 53.33
C VAL A 274 23.90 -18.56 53.54
N GLU A 275 24.43 -19.31 54.50
CA GLU A 275 25.84 -19.21 54.91
C GLU A 275 26.45 -20.54 55.35
N VAL A 276 27.77 -20.59 55.39
CA VAL A 276 28.53 -21.67 56.03
C VAL A 276 29.77 -21.13 56.74
N LEU A 277 29.84 -21.32 58.07
CA LEU A 277 30.96 -20.85 58.92
C LEU A 277 31.29 -19.35 58.76
N GLY A 278 30.26 -18.53 58.54
CA GLY A 278 30.37 -17.08 58.29
C GLY A 278 30.66 -16.71 56.84
N ILE A 279 30.71 -17.67 55.91
CA ILE A 279 30.76 -17.42 54.45
C ILE A 279 29.33 -17.25 53.96
N ASN A 280 28.95 -16.04 53.53
CA ASN A 280 27.67 -15.82 52.88
C ASN A 280 27.69 -16.39 51.47
N PHE A 281 26.66 -17.13 51.07
CA PHE A 281 26.49 -17.59 49.71
C PHE A 281 25.84 -16.50 48.86
N HIS A 282 26.24 -16.46 47.59
CA HIS A 282 25.70 -15.56 46.58
C HIS A 282 25.14 -16.38 45.43
N HIS A 283 24.27 -15.77 44.64
CA HIS A 283 23.70 -16.39 43.44
C HIS A 283 24.20 -15.68 42.18
N SER A 284 23.96 -16.28 41.02
CA SER A 284 24.28 -15.68 39.73
C SER A 284 23.48 -14.38 39.53
N ASN A 285 24.06 -13.40 38.85
CA ASN A 285 23.36 -12.16 38.49
C ASN A 285 22.23 -12.49 37.50
N ASP A 286 20.98 -12.54 37.97
CA ASP A 286 19.81 -12.66 37.10
C ASP A 286 19.37 -11.33 36.48
N GLN A 287 20.28 -10.34 36.40
CA GLN A 287 19.91 -9.05 35.83
C GLN A 287 19.50 -9.23 34.38
N ALA A 288 18.19 -9.18 34.15
CA ALA A 288 17.51 -9.28 32.86
C ALA A 288 17.97 -8.22 31.82
N ASN A 289 18.94 -7.36 32.15
CA ASN A 289 19.40 -6.24 31.34
C ASN A 289 20.74 -6.48 30.62
N GLU A 290 21.52 -7.50 30.97
CA GLU A 290 22.77 -7.77 30.24
C GLU A 290 22.52 -8.56 28.94
N GLU A 291 23.25 -8.21 27.90
CA GLU A 291 23.27 -8.96 26.63
C GLU A 291 23.95 -10.31 26.86
N ILE A 292 23.31 -11.40 26.46
CA ILE A 292 23.95 -12.72 26.49
C ILE A 292 24.92 -12.79 25.30
N PRO A 293 26.20 -13.11 25.51
CA PRO A 293 27.15 -13.29 24.42
C PRO A 293 26.80 -14.54 23.60
N SER A 294 25.97 -14.35 22.57
CA SER A 294 25.42 -15.40 21.73
C SER A 294 25.58 -15.09 20.25
N ASP A 295 26.04 -16.07 19.47
CA ASP A 295 26.14 -15.96 18.01
C ASP A 295 24.74 -15.93 17.35
N PHE A 296 23.70 -16.36 18.06
CA PHE A 296 22.30 -16.36 17.59
C PHE A 296 21.62 -14.99 17.69
N THR A 297 22.31 -13.97 18.22
CA THR A 297 21.77 -12.62 18.34
C THR A 297 21.38 -12.07 16.95
N ILE A 298 20.15 -11.57 16.81
CA ILE A 298 19.63 -11.05 15.55
C ILE A 298 20.48 -9.87 15.03
N GLN A 299 20.73 -9.85 13.72
CA GLN A 299 21.37 -8.73 13.05
C GLN A 299 20.33 -7.84 12.36
N SER A 300 19.81 -6.86 13.10
CA SER A 300 18.89 -5.83 12.60
C SER A 300 19.53 -4.44 12.60
N LYS A 301 19.24 -3.65 11.56
CA LYS A 301 19.66 -2.23 11.45
C LYS A 301 18.67 -1.25 12.07
N ILE A 302 17.40 -1.65 12.21
CA ILE A 302 16.30 -0.75 12.60
C ILE A 302 15.81 -0.98 14.03
N TYR A 303 16.08 -2.14 14.63
CA TYR A 303 15.64 -2.47 15.99
C TYR A 303 16.52 -1.82 17.06
N GLN A 304 15.91 -1.12 18.02
CA GLN A 304 16.59 -0.30 19.04
C GLN A 304 16.48 -0.85 20.49
N GLY A 305 15.99 -2.08 20.66
CA GLY A 305 15.83 -2.73 21.97
C GLY A 305 16.86 -3.82 22.26
N LYS A 306 16.67 -4.53 23.38
CA LYS A 306 17.44 -5.73 23.74
C LYS A 306 17.31 -6.78 22.63
N LYS A 307 18.41 -7.08 21.94
CA LYS A 307 18.38 -7.91 20.73
C LYS A 307 18.02 -9.36 21.07
N PRO A 308 16.95 -9.92 20.47
CA PRO A 308 16.58 -11.31 20.70
C PRO A 308 17.54 -12.29 20.03
N LEU A 309 17.58 -13.52 20.54
CA LEU A 309 18.23 -14.65 19.88
C LEU A 309 17.27 -15.29 18.86
N VAL A 310 17.73 -15.54 17.64
CA VAL A 310 16.94 -16.25 16.61
C VAL A 310 17.35 -17.70 16.65
N LEU A 311 16.45 -18.61 16.98
CA LEU A 311 16.82 -20.00 17.30
C LEU A 311 16.37 -21.01 16.23
N PRO A 312 17.18 -22.04 15.91
CA PRO A 312 16.78 -23.14 15.03
C PRO A 312 15.61 -23.93 15.60
N VAL A 313 14.65 -24.31 14.73
CA VAL A 313 13.49 -25.14 15.11
C VAL A 313 13.62 -26.61 14.70
N LYS A 314 14.70 -26.95 14.00
CA LYS A 314 15.02 -28.33 13.59
C LYS A 314 16.30 -28.76 14.28
N GLN A 315 16.32 -29.99 14.77
CA GLN A 315 17.53 -30.65 15.26
C GLN A 315 18.51 -30.87 14.11
N GLY A 316 19.82 -30.81 14.37
CA GLY A 316 20.82 -31.00 13.33
C GLY A 316 22.20 -30.45 13.67
N ASN A 317 23.11 -30.57 12.71
CA ASN A 317 24.51 -30.20 12.87
C ASN A 317 24.84 -28.77 12.37
N ASP A 318 23.90 -28.10 11.70
CA ASP A 318 24.17 -26.86 10.95
C ASP A 318 24.71 -25.72 11.84
N TYR A 319 24.33 -25.71 13.12
CA TYR A 319 24.62 -24.61 14.04
C TYR A 319 25.50 -25.00 15.23
N ILE A 320 26.05 -26.22 15.27
CA ILE A 320 26.78 -26.74 16.45
C ILE A 320 28.11 -26.04 16.77
N ASN A 321 28.58 -25.21 15.85
CA ASN A 321 29.80 -24.40 16.02
C ASN A 321 29.47 -22.96 16.50
N LEU A 322 28.18 -22.65 16.69
CA LEU A 322 27.74 -21.33 17.15
C LEU A 322 27.53 -21.34 18.66
N ARG A 323 28.04 -20.31 19.33
CA ARG A 323 27.84 -20.10 20.77
C ARG A 323 26.38 -19.77 21.05
N TYR A 324 25.73 -20.53 21.93
CA TYR A 324 24.35 -20.29 22.34
C TYR A 324 24.26 -19.39 23.57
N VAL A 325 24.73 -19.85 24.74
CA VAL A 325 24.77 -19.08 25.99
C VAL A 325 26.15 -19.27 26.62
N GLN A 326 26.32 -20.34 27.40
CA GLN A 326 27.61 -20.76 27.96
C GLN A 326 28.38 -21.64 26.96
N ASP A 327 27.67 -22.55 26.29
CA ASP A 327 28.22 -23.53 25.36
C ASP A 327 27.77 -23.27 23.91
N ASN A 328 28.36 -24.04 22.99
CA ASN A 328 27.85 -24.13 21.62
C ASN A 328 26.51 -24.87 21.55
N TRP A 329 25.72 -24.59 20.51
CA TRP A 329 24.47 -25.28 20.22
C TRP A 329 24.67 -26.80 20.08
N GLU A 330 23.78 -27.60 20.66
CA GLU A 330 23.86 -29.07 20.57
C GLU A 330 22.97 -29.64 19.47
N LYS A 331 23.31 -30.84 18.96
CA LYS A 331 22.62 -31.46 17.82
C LYS A 331 21.12 -31.66 18.05
N GLN A 332 20.74 -32.00 19.28
CA GLN A 332 19.37 -32.23 19.72
C GLN A 332 18.61 -30.94 20.08
N ASN A 333 19.32 -29.80 20.18
CA ASN A 333 18.69 -28.55 20.55
C ASN A 333 17.81 -28.05 19.41
N HIS A 334 16.62 -27.61 19.78
CA HIS A 334 15.64 -26.99 18.90
C HIS A 334 14.73 -26.10 19.77
N ALA A 335 14.34 -24.95 19.21
CA ALA A 335 13.28 -24.13 19.75
C ALA A 335 11.91 -24.69 19.36
N PRO A 336 10.85 -24.41 20.14
CA PRO A 336 9.48 -24.71 19.69
C PRO A 336 9.16 -23.92 18.43
N TYR A 337 8.26 -24.41 17.57
CA TYR A 337 7.84 -23.69 16.38
C TYR A 337 7.13 -22.37 16.68
N TYR A 338 6.52 -22.28 17.87
CA TYR A 338 5.81 -21.10 18.33
C TYR A 338 5.83 -21.00 19.87
N ASP A 339 5.89 -19.78 20.39
CA ASP A 339 5.80 -19.46 21.82
C ASP A 339 4.85 -18.27 22.03
N ARG A 340 3.73 -18.51 22.72
CA ARG A 340 2.67 -17.51 22.95
C ARG A 340 3.05 -16.47 24.00
N SER A 341 4.11 -16.72 24.76
CA SER A 341 4.56 -15.83 25.82
C SER A 341 5.11 -14.54 25.22
N SER A 342 4.99 -13.42 25.95
CA SER A 342 5.60 -12.16 25.52
C SER A 342 7.11 -12.34 25.39
N ILE A 343 7.73 -11.71 24.38
CA ILE A 343 9.16 -11.94 24.06
C ILE A 343 10.06 -11.69 25.27
N SER A 344 9.77 -10.68 26.09
CA SER A 344 10.52 -10.37 27.31
C SER A 344 10.35 -11.39 28.44
N GLU A 345 9.32 -12.23 28.39
CA GLU A 345 9.01 -13.23 29.41
C GLU A 345 9.49 -14.64 29.06
N ARG A 346 9.97 -14.84 27.83
CA ARG A 346 10.40 -16.14 27.32
C ARG A 346 11.65 -16.66 28.04
N VAL A 347 11.69 -17.98 28.23
CA VAL A 347 12.84 -18.73 28.73
C VAL A 347 13.52 -19.42 27.55
N LEU A 348 14.83 -19.26 27.43
CA LEU A 348 15.63 -19.82 26.37
C LEU A 348 15.52 -21.36 26.35
N PRO A 349 15.13 -21.99 25.22
CA PRO A 349 15.02 -23.44 25.11
C PRO A 349 16.31 -24.14 25.54
N HIS A 350 16.16 -25.27 26.26
CA HIS A 350 17.26 -26.09 26.81
C HIS A 350 18.14 -25.40 27.87
N THR A 351 17.66 -24.29 28.43
CA THR A 351 18.26 -23.56 29.57
C THR A 351 17.16 -23.06 30.51
N GLN A 352 17.54 -22.44 31.63
CA GLN A 352 16.62 -21.70 32.51
C GLN A 352 16.82 -20.17 32.39
N ASP A 353 17.56 -19.70 31.39
CA ASP A 353 17.86 -18.28 31.21
C ASP A 353 16.66 -17.53 30.61
N LYS A 354 16.17 -16.51 31.30
CA LYS A 354 15.12 -15.62 30.79
C LYS A 354 15.73 -14.59 29.84
N TYR A 355 15.50 -14.77 28.54
CA TYR A 355 16.04 -13.88 27.51
C TYR A 355 15.14 -13.88 26.27
N PRO A 356 14.94 -12.72 25.60
CA PRO A 356 14.12 -12.65 24.42
C PRO A 356 14.65 -13.52 23.29
N TYR A 357 13.81 -14.41 22.75
CA TYR A 357 14.15 -15.20 21.57
C TYR A 357 13.00 -15.24 20.57
N LEU A 358 13.35 -15.48 19.31
CA LEU A 358 12.43 -15.56 18.17
C LEU A 358 12.50 -16.94 17.53
N THR A 359 11.35 -17.40 17.04
CA THR A 359 11.18 -18.66 16.32
C THR A 359 10.45 -18.45 14.99
N ILE A 360 10.28 -19.50 14.19
CA ILE A 360 9.62 -19.45 12.88
C ILE A 360 8.22 -18.83 12.94
N GLY A 361 7.42 -19.17 13.97
CA GLY A 361 6.06 -18.65 14.16
C GLY A 361 5.99 -17.16 14.50
N ASP A 362 7.11 -16.54 14.92
CA ASP A 362 7.14 -15.08 15.10
C ASP A 362 7.21 -14.35 13.76
N PHE A 363 7.71 -14.99 12.70
CA PHE A 363 7.94 -14.36 11.40
C PHE A 363 6.98 -14.82 10.30
N LEU A 364 6.59 -16.10 10.30
CA LEU A 364 5.75 -16.69 9.27
C LEU A 364 4.31 -16.93 9.76
N GLU A 365 3.35 -16.41 9.01
CA GLU A 365 1.92 -16.65 9.19
C GLU A 365 1.59 -18.14 9.00
N PRO A 366 0.61 -18.69 9.73
CA PRO A 366 0.22 -20.10 9.61
C PRO A 366 -0.40 -20.43 8.25
N SER A 367 -0.99 -19.44 7.58
CA SER A 367 -1.61 -19.61 6.27
C SER A 367 -1.02 -18.67 5.22
N ILE A 368 -1.00 -19.15 3.97
CA ILE A 368 -0.59 -18.39 2.80
C ILE A 368 -1.75 -18.29 1.80
N ILE A 369 -1.92 -17.12 1.22
CA ILE A 369 -2.92 -16.85 0.19
C ILE A 369 -2.31 -17.20 -1.15
N SER A 370 -3.04 -18.02 -1.92
CA SER A 370 -2.75 -18.28 -3.32
C SER A 370 -3.79 -17.63 -4.22
N MET A 371 -3.38 -17.18 -5.39
CA MET A 371 -4.26 -16.58 -6.38
C MET A 371 -4.02 -17.20 -7.76
N PRO A 372 -5.08 -17.46 -8.54
CA PRO A 372 -4.98 -18.13 -9.84
C PRO A 372 -4.61 -17.15 -10.98
N TYR A 373 -3.77 -16.15 -10.68
CA TYR A 373 -3.40 -15.08 -11.62
C TYR A 373 -1.88 -14.88 -11.62
N ALA A 374 -1.32 -14.46 -12.75
CA ALA A 374 0.10 -14.16 -12.90
C ALA A 374 0.44 -12.76 -12.37
N LEU A 375 1.42 -12.67 -11.46
CA LEU A 375 1.88 -11.41 -10.87
C LEU A 375 2.58 -10.52 -11.92
N THR A 376 2.42 -9.21 -11.80
CA THR A 376 3.22 -8.22 -12.53
C THR A 376 4.59 -8.02 -11.89
N GLU A 377 5.57 -7.53 -12.65
CA GLU A 377 6.95 -7.38 -12.16
C GLU A 377 7.11 -6.26 -11.12
N VAL A 378 6.12 -5.37 -11.06
CA VAL A 378 6.08 -4.20 -10.17
C VAL A 378 5.62 -4.53 -8.74
N PHE A 379 5.30 -5.80 -8.46
CA PHE A 379 5.10 -6.34 -7.11
C PHE A 379 6.16 -7.41 -6.83
N PHE A 380 6.54 -7.57 -5.56
CA PHE A 380 7.51 -8.58 -5.16
C PHE A 380 6.85 -9.97 -5.07
N ASP A 381 7.47 -10.95 -5.73
CA ASP A 381 6.98 -12.31 -5.90
C ASP A 381 7.61 -13.31 -4.91
N GLY A 382 8.38 -12.81 -3.93
CA GLY A 382 9.12 -13.62 -2.96
C GLY A 382 10.17 -14.54 -3.60
N ASN A 383 10.75 -14.14 -4.73
CA ASN A 383 11.78 -14.87 -5.46
C ASN A 383 11.32 -16.27 -5.95
N THR A 384 10.03 -16.41 -6.29
CA THR A 384 9.52 -17.65 -6.92
C THR A 384 10.02 -17.83 -8.34
N LYS A 385 10.32 -19.08 -8.72
CA LYS A 385 10.67 -19.45 -10.10
C LYS A 385 9.45 -19.74 -10.97
N ASP A 386 8.33 -20.12 -10.37
CA ASP A 386 7.06 -20.33 -11.08
C ASP A 386 6.20 -19.07 -10.96
N LYS A 387 5.81 -18.54 -12.11
CA LYS A 387 5.07 -17.27 -12.26
C LYS A 387 3.61 -17.48 -12.71
N GLN A 388 3.12 -18.72 -12.80
CA GLN A 388 1.74 -18.98 -13.24
C GLN A 388 0.70 -18.71 -12.15
N ASN A 389 1.01 -19.09 -10.90
CA ASN A 389 0.17 -18.81 -9.74
C ASN A 389 0.89 -17.87 -8.79
N THR A 390 0.14 -16.96 -8.16
CA THR A 390 0.69 -16.00 -7.21
C THR A 390 0.50 -16.51 -5.79
N PHE A 391 1.57 -16.53 -4.99
CA PHE A 391 1.51 -16.69 -3.54
C PHE A 391 1.87 -15.36 -2.88
N LEU A 392 1.06 -14.90 -1.92
CA LEU A 392 1.39 -13.71 -1.15
C LEU A 392 2.42 -14.03 -0.09
N LEU A 393 3.13 -13.02 0.43
CA LEU A 393 4.17 -13.22 1.42
C LEU A 393 3.52 -13.54 2.78
N PRO A 394 3.72 -14.73 3.37
CA PRO A 394 3.09 -15.08 4.64
C PRO A 394 3.92 -14.53 5.81
N LEU A 395 4.16 -13.23 5.83
CA LEU A 395 4.97 -12.56 6.85
C LEU A 395 4.07 -11.90 7.91
N THR A 396 4.44 -12.09 9.18
CA THR A 396 3.79 -11.38 10.29
C THR A 396 4.21 -9.90 10.30
N SER A 397 3.48 -9.05 11.04
CA SER A 397 3.94 -7.67 11.27
C SER A 397 5.27 -7.60 12.02
N LYS A 398 5.56 -8.61 12.85
CA LYS A 398 6.76 -8.67 13.69
C LYS A 398 8.05 -8.77 12.87
N PHE A 399 8.02 -9.35 11.69
CA PHE A 399 9.16 -9.31 10.77
C PHE A 399 9.63 -7.86 10.51
N PHE A 400 8.67 -6.93 10.32
CA PHE A 400 8.95 -5.53 10.00
C PHE A 400 9.33 -4.68 11.22
N GLU A 401 9.35 -5.26 12.43
CA GLU A 401 9.99 -4.63 13.60
C GLU A 401 11.52 -4.73 13.52
N PHE A 402 12.04 -5.71 12.76
CA PHE A 402 13.47 -6.00 12.65
C PHE A 402 14.04 -5.73 11.27
N PHE A 403 13.25 -5.78 10.20
CA PHE A 403 13.74 -5.69 8.82
C PHE A 403 12.86 -4.79 7.95
N THR A 404 13.49 -4.11 6.99
CA THR A 404 12.78 -3.30 5.99
C THR A 404 12.32 -4.16 4.81
N THR A 405 11.45 -3.62 3.94
CA THR A 405 11.10 -4.27 2.67
C THR A 405 12.30 -4.39 1.74
N GLU A 406 13.27 -3.47 1.82
CA GLU A 406 14.54 -3.54 1.09
C GLU A 406 15.41 -4.72 1.58
N ASP A 407 15.51 -4.92 2.90
CA ASP A 407 16.22 -6.07 3.46
C ASP A 407 15.55 -7.39 3.01
N LEU A 408 14.20 -7.46 3.02
CA LEU A 408 13.43 -8.63 2.58
C LEU A 408 13.69 -9.00 1.12
N MET A 409 13.81 -8.01 0.23
CA MET A 409 14.10 -8.20 -1.19
C MET A 409 15.59 -8.44 -1.47
N GLY A 410 16.45 -8.28 -0.47
CA GLY A 410 17.89 -8.44 -0.56
C GLY A 410 18.39 -9.89 -0.46
N THR A 411 19.71 -10.02 -0.36
CA THR A 411 20.42 -11.30 -0.26
C THR A 411 21.20 -11.43 1.04
N MET A 412 21.42 -12.67 1.45
CA MET A 412 22.29 -13.08 2.55
C MET A 412 23.76 -13.05 2.10
N PRO A 413 24.74 -13.15 3.04
CA PRO A 413 26.17 -13.10 2.71
C PRO A 413 26.66 -14.13 1.68
N ASP A 414 25.95 -15.24 1.51
CA ASP A 414 26.25 -16.29 0.53
C ASP A 414 25.58 -16.07 -0.84
N GLY A 415 24.88 -14.95 -1.02
CA GLY A 415 24.16 -14.60 -2.24
C GLY A 415 22.75 -15.19 -2.33
N THR A 416 22.31 -16.00 -1.36
CA THR A 416 20.94 -16.53 -1.36
C THR A 416 19.93 -15.45 -0.95
N PRO A 417 18.70 -15.44 -1.49
CA PRO A 417 17.70 -14.44 -1.12
C PRO A 417 17.24 -14.59 0.33
N MET A 418 16.85 -13.49 0.99
CA MET A 418 16.31 -13.53 2.35
C MET A 418 15.05 -14.41 2.42
N ILE A 419 14.15 -14.26 1.45
CA ILE A 419 12.96 -15.12 1.30
C ILE A 419 12.94 -15.77 -0.09
N GLU A 420 12.53 -17.03 -0.13
CA GLU A 420 12.33 -17.80 -1.36
C GLU A 420 11.07 -18.66 -1.26
N MET A 421 10.22 -18.61 -2.28
CA MET A 421 9.03 -19.46 -2.39
C MET A 421 9.23 -20.49 -3.51
N ARG A 422 9.00 -21.76 -3.18
CA ARG A 422 9.10 -22.88 -4.12
C ARG A 422 7.76 -23.60 -4.22
N PRO A 423 6.95 -23.29 -5.24
CA PRO A 423 5.71 -24.00 -5.51
C PRO A 423 5.96 -25.50 -5.72
N LEU A 424 5.01 -26.31 -5.26
CA LEU A 424 5.00 -27.77 -5.40
C LEU A 424 3.83 -28.21 -6.28
N ALA A 425 3.89 -29.46 -6.76
CA ALA A 425 2.76 -30.08 -7.45
C ALA A 425 1.50 -30.05 -6.58
N GLY A 426 0.34 -29.86 -7.21
CA GLY A 426 -0.95 -29.84 -6.51
C GLY A 426 -1.31 -28.50 -5.84
N GLY A 427 -0.50 -27.44 -5.99
CA GLY A 427 -0.80 -26.09 -5.49
C GLY A 427 -0.37 -25.82 -4.04
N SER A 428 0.48 -26.68 -3.47
CA SER A 428 1.22 -26.43 -2.23
C SER A 428 2.47 -25.58 -2.50
N VAL A 429 3.10 -25.02 -1.45
CA VAL A 429 4.31 -24.20 -1.59
C VAL A 429 5.21 -24.33 -0.36
N VAL A 430 6.53 -24.37 -0.58
CA VAL A 430 7.52 -24.27 0.51
C VAL A 430 8.05 -22.85 0.56
N VAL A 431 7.96 -22.21 1.74
CA VAL A 431 8.54 -20.90 1.99
C VAL A 431 9.80 -21.07 2.83
N THR A 432 10.91 -20.56 2.33
CA THR A 432 12.18 -20.48 3.05
C THR A 432 12.46 -19.03 3.42
N LEU A 433 12.64 -18.76 4.70
CA LEU A 433 12.99 -17.45 5.24
C LEU A 433 14.33 -17.53 5.99
N ARG A 434 15.27 -16.64 5.69
CA ARG A 434 16.61 -16.59 6.28
C ARG A 434 16.73 -15.34 7.14
N ILE A 435 16.94 -15.51 8.44
CA ILE A 435 17.03 -14.39 9.39
C ILE A 435 18.50 -14.18 9.76
N PRO A 436 19.11 -13.03 9.46
CA PRO A 436 20.52 -12.79 9.73
C PRO A 436 20.81 -12.70 11.23
N ILE A 437 21.92 -13.29 11.63
CA ILE A 437 22.47 -13.30 13.00
C ILE A 437 23.94 -12.86 12.97
N GLN A 438 24.61 -12.82 14.11
CA GLN A 438 26.03 -12.45 14.19
C GLN A 438 26.95 -13.36 13.35
N ARG A 439 28.21 -12.93 13.20
CA ARG A 439 29.27 -13.63 12.43
C ARG A 439 28.92 -13.87 10.96
N SER A 440 28.11 -12.98 10.36
CA SER A 440 27.67 -13.09 8.95
C SER A 440 26.98 -14.42 8.65
N ARG A 441 26.21 -14.94 9.61
CA ARG A 441 25.41 -16.16 9.49
C ARG A 441 23.92 -15.81 9.48
N TYR A 442 23.07 -16.81 9.24
CA TYR A 442 21.62 -16.68 9.33
C TYR A 442 21.00 -17.98 9.86
N ILE A 443 19.80 -17.90 10.41
CA ILE A 443 18.94 -19.06 10.70
C ILE A 443 17.99 -19.28 9.54
N LYS A 444 17.99 -20.51 9.00
CA LYS A 444 17.07 -20.94 7.94
C LYS A 444 15.77 -21.48 8.56
N TYR A 445 14.67 -20.77 8.30
CA TYR A 445 13.31 -21.24 8.55
C TYR A 445 12.68 -21.76 7.27
N GLU A 446 11.97 -22.88 7.37
CA GLU A 446 11.31 -23.54 6.24
C GLU A 446 9.95 -24.06 6.71
N ARG A 447 8.88 -23.63 6.04
CA ARG A 447 7.52 -24.10 6.28
C ARG A 447 6.90 -24.56 4.95
N GLU A 448 6.31 -25.74 4.96
CA GLU A 448 5.51 -26.26 3.86
C GLU A 448 4.05 -25.89 4.09
N TYR A 449 3.45 -25.21 3.11
CA TYR A 449 2.04 -24.85 3.09
C TYR A 449 1.31 -25.81 2.15
N LEU A 450 0.40 -26.60 2.72
CA LEU A 450 -0.32 -27.65 2.00
C LEU A 450 -1.69 -27.14 1.51
N LYS A 451 -2.01 -27.45 0.25
CA LYS A 451 -3.34 -27.15 -0.31
C LYS A 451 -4.42 -28.01 0.36
N ASN A 452 -5.58 -27.40 0.63
CA ASN A 452 -6.75 -28.04 1.26
C ASN A 452 -6.54 -28.55 2.70
N ASN A 453 -5.46 -28.14 3.37
CA ASN A 453 -5.20 -28.48 4.76
C ASN A 453 -5.40 -27.25 5.66
N GLN A 454 -5.90 -27.49 6.87
CA GLN A 454 -5.80 -26.50 7.94
C GLN A 454 -4.36 -26.44 8.44
N PRO A 455 -3.86 -25.25 8.81
CA PRO A 455 -2.53 -25.12 9.39
C PRO A 455 -2.46 -25.83 10.75
N ASP A 456 -1.32 -26.46 11.04
CA ASP A 456 -0.99 -27.03 12.35
C ASP A 456 0.39 -26.55 12.77
N GLU A 457 0.39 -25.56 13.68
CA GLU A 457 1.59 -24.91 14.19
C GLU A 457 2.46 -25.86 15.03
N ASN A 458 1.88 -26.92 15.63
CA ASN A 458 2.62 -27.86 16.48
C ASN A 458 3.62 -28.71 15.70
N ILE A 459 3.36 -28.90 14.39
CA ILE A 459 4.22 -29.65 13.48
C ILE A 459 4.81 -28.77 12.36
N ASN A 460 4.68 -27.45 12.48
CA ASN A 460 5.11 -26.46 11.47
C ASN A 460 4.53 -26.72 10.07
N GLN A 461 3.25 -27.09 10.00
CA GLN A 461 2.51 -27.28 8.76
C GLN A 461 1.65 -26.05 8.48
N GLY A 462 1.85 -25.40 7.33
CA GLY A 462 1.02 -24.29 6.88
C GLY A 462 -0.17 -24.74 6.02
N GLY A 463 -1.16 -23.84 5.87
CA GLY A 463 -2.30 -24.05 4.98
C GLY A 463 -2.32 -23.07 3.81
N VAL A 464 -2.62 -23.54 2.59
CA VAL A 464 -2.85 -22.67 1.43
C VAL A 464 -4.34 -22.34 1.32
N VAL A 465 -4.64 -21.05 1.13
CA VAL A 465 -5.99 -20.51 1.05
C VAL A 465 -6.17 -19.75 -0.26
N GLU A 466 -6.94 -20.30 -1.21
CA GLU A 466 -7.15 -19.64 -2.51
C GLU A 466 -8.09 -18.44 -2.37
N ARG A 467 -7.67 -17.27 -2.88
CA ARG A 467 -8.49 -16.05 -2.90
C ARG A 467 -8.46 -15.38 -4.27
N ARG A 468 -9.51 -14.62 -4.57
CA ARG A 468 -9.71 -13.92 -5.84
C ARG A 468 -10.04 -12.46 -5.60
N PHE A 469 -9.09 -11.59 -5.94
CA PHE A 469 -9.26 -10.15 -5.91
C PHE A 469 -8.35 -9.43 -6.91
N GLY A 470 -8.77 -8.23 -7.31
CA GLY A 470 -7.94 -7.26 -8.01
C GLY A 470 -7.36 -6.24 -7.03
N LEU A 471 -6.09 -5.90 -7.22
CA LEU A 471 -5.41 -4.83 -6.50
C LEU A 471 -4.62 -3.99 -7.51
N GLY A 472 -4.68 -2.66 -7.39
CA GLY A 472 -3.84 -1.77 -8.18
C GLY A 472 -3.49 -0.50 -7.41
N VAL A 473 -2.33 0.09 -7.72
CA VAL A 473 -1.83 1.31 -7.08
C VAL A 473 -1.53 2.37 -8.14
N MET A 474 -2.01 3.59 -7.91
CA MET A 474 -1.85 4.72 -8.83
C MET A 474 -1.46 6.01 -8.09
N PRO A 475 -0.34 6.67 -8.42
CA PRO A 475 0.78 6.13 -9.20
C PRO A 475 1.67 5.22 -8.33
N LEU A 476 2.42 4.29 -8.95
CA LEU A 476 3.40 3.45 -8.24
C LEU A 476 4.79 4.11 -8.17
N ILE A 477 4.87 5.23 -7.46
CA ILE A 477 6.07 6.08 -7.38
C ILE A 477 6.51 6.28 -5.93
N GLN A 478 7.82 6.30 -5.68
CA GLN A 478 8.40 6.68 -4.39
C GLN A 478 8.51 8.20 -4.31
N PHE A 479 7.82 8.80 -3.33
CA PHE A 479 7.81 10.25 -3.12
C PHE A 479 8.87 10.69 -2.10
N ARG A 480 9.37 11.92 -2.28
CA ARG A 480 10.17 12.64 -1.28
C ARG A 480 9.22 13.41 -0.37
N ASP A 481 9.65 13.74 0.85
CA ASP A 481 8.82 14.40 1.87
C ASP A 481 8.18 15.73 1.41
N SER A 482 8.79 16.41 0.44
CA SER A 482 8.29 17.67 -0.10
C SER A 482 7.09 17.54 -1.05
N VAL A 483 6.73 16.33 -1.49
CA VAL A 483 5.65 16.10 -2.46
C VAL A 483 4.61 15.14 -1.87
N LYS A 484 3.38 15.61 -1.73
CA LYS A 484 2.26 14.75 -1.32
C LYS A 484 2.05 13.60 -2.33
N PRO A 485 2.00 12.33 -1.88
CA PRO A 485 1.87 11.16 -2.76
C PRO A 485 0.56 11.09 -3.55
N PHE A 486 -0.57 11.33 -2.88
CA PHE A 486 -1.94 11.17 -3.41
C PHE A 486 -2.20 9.80 -4.05
N TYR A 487 -1.83 8.70 -3.40
CA TYR A 487 -2.12 7.37 -3.93
C TYR A 487 -3.64 7.11 -4.03
N ARG A 488 -3.99 6.37 -5.06
CA ARG A 488 -5.29 5.72 -5.26
C ARG A 488 -5.06 4.23 -5.35
N ILE A 489 -5.70 3.47 -4.45
CA ILE A 489 -5.59 2.03 -4.40
C ILE A 489 -6.94 1.43 -4.77
N ALA A 490 -6.96 0.68 -5.87
CA ALA A 490 -8.10 -0.09 -6.33
C ALA A 490 -8.10 -1.45 -5.63
N PHE A 491 -9.22 -1.85 -5.02
CA PHE A 491 -9.36 -3.17 -4.41
C PHE A 491 -10.72 -3.79 -4.75
N PHE A 492 -10.68 -4.91 -5.48
CA PHE A 492 -11.86 -5.56 -6.05
C PHE A 492 -11.92 -7.02 -5.60
N SER A 493 -12.57 -7.30 -4.49
CA SER A 493 -12.55 -8.64 -3.86
C SER A 493 -13.83 -9.41 -4.11
N LYS A 494 -13.75 -10.73 -4.29
CA LYS A 494 -14.94 -11.62 -4.27
C LYS A 494 -15.30 -12.11 -2.87
N ASN A 495 -14.47 -11.81 -1.87
CA ASN A 495 -14.63 -12.30 -0.50
C ASN A 495 -15.44 -11.32 0.35
N LYS A 496 -16.26 -11.78 1.29
CA LYS A 496 -17.08 -10.89 2.13
C LYS A 496 -16.25 -10.17 3.20
N GLN A 497 -15.42 -10.91 3.94
CA GLN A 497 -14.51 -10.32 4.92
C GLN A 497 -13.21 -9.96 4.22
N ARG A 498 -12.94 -8.66 4.10
CA ARG A 498 -11.69 -8.16 3.55
C ARG A 498 -11.30 -6.84 4.19
N SER A 499 -10.00 -6.61 4.33
CA SER A 499 -9.46 -5.30 4.65
C SER A 499 -8.04 -5.15 4.13
N LEU A 500 -7.63 -3.91 3.88
CA LEU A 500 -6.26 -3.52 3.57
C LEU A 500 -5.73 -2.60 4.66
N THR A 501 -4.52 -2.85 5.13
CA THR A 501 -3.78 -1.96 6.02
C THR A 501 -2.47 -1.56 5.36
N PHE A 502 -2.23 -0.26 5.22
CA PHE A 502 -1.03 0.29 4.59
C PHE A 502 0.00 0.62 5.67
N ALA A 503 1.29 0.32 5.44
CA ALA A 503 2.34 0.62 6.40
C ALA A 503 3.65 1.04 5.74
N GLY A 504 4.39 1.92 6.43
CA GLY A 504 5.81 2.21 6.24
C GLY A 504 6.52 1.97 7.57
N GLU A 505 7.20 2.97 8.13
CA GLU A 505 7.67 2.89 9.53
C GLU A 505 6.50 2.66 10.51
N THR A 506 5.35 3.30 10.25
CA THR A 506 4.12 3.12 11.02
C THR A 506 2.96 2.75 10.11
N VAL A 507 1.87 2.27 10.71
CA VAL A 507 0.59 2.09 10.01
C VAL A 507 0.08 3.45 9.53
N ARG A 508 -0.42 3.50 8.28
CA ARG A 508 -0.98 4.68 7.64
C ARG A 508 -2.49 4.56 7.58
N LYS A 509 -3.19 5.66 7.90
CA LYS A 509 -4.65 5.71 7.82
C LYS A 509 -5.04 6.27 6.45
N PRO A 510 -5.90 5.57 5.68
CA PRO A 510 -6.45 6.15 4.47
C PRO A 510 -7.24 7.42 4.82
N LYS A 511 -7.11 8.44 3.98
CA LYS A 511 -7.92 9.66 4.06
C LYS A 511 -9.40 9.34 3.84
N SER A 512 -9.68 8.49 2.86
CA SER A 512 -11.02 7.98 2.59
C SER A 512 -10.94 6.54 2.06
N HIS A 513 -11.97 5.75 2.37
CA HIS A 513 -12.20 4.41 1.86
C HIS A 513 -13.66 4.35 1.41
N ILE A 514 -13.86 4.22 0.09
CA ILE A 514 -15.19 4.22 -0.53
C ILE A 514 -15.45 2.83 -1.10
N VAL A 515 -16.62 2.28 -0.79
CA VAL A 515 -17.12 1.01 -1.32
C VAL A 515 -18.35 1.31 -2.18
N ARG A 516 -18.18 1.32 -3.52
CA ARG A 516 -19.30 1.59 -4.44
C ARG A 516 -20.24 0.41 -4.60
N ARG A 517 -19.70 -0.80 -4.42
CA ARG A 517 -20.44 -2.08 -4.50
C ARG A 517 -19.82 -3.08 -3.53
N GLU A 518 -20.68 -3.72 -2.73
CA GLU A 518 -20.31 -4.87 -1.90
C GLU A 518 -20.22 -6.18 -2.73
N PRO A 519 -19.37 -7.14 -2.31
CA PRO A 519 -19.17 -8.37 -3.05
C PRO A 519 -20.39 -9.28 -2.94
N SER A 520 -20.79 -9.84 -4.07
CA SER A 520 -21.87 -10.82 -4.19
C SER A 520 -21.52 -11.84 -5.28
N ALA A 521 -22.31 -11.93 -6.36
CA ALA A 521 -21.91 -12.67 -7.57
C ALA A 521 -20.76 -11.98 -8.32
N LEU A 522 -20.66 -10.65 -8.19
CA LEU A 522 -19.60 -9.81 -8.73
C LEU A 522 -18.68 -9.33 -7.59
N CYS A 523 -17.44 -8.98 -7.92
CA CYS A 523 -16.47 -8.41 -7.00
C CYS A 523 -16.94 -7.09 -6.37
N SER A 524 -16.37 -6.73 -5.23
CA SER A 524 -16.50 -5.41 -4.65
C SER A 524 -15.85 -4.34 -5.53
N ILE A 525 -16.27 -3.08 -5.38
CA ILE A 525 -15.64 -1.93 -6.01
C ILE A 525 -15.19 -0.99 -4.91
N GLU A 526 -13.91 -1.08 -4.53
CA GLU A 526 -13.36 -0.31 -3.43
C GLU A 526 -12.21 0.58 -3.89
N SER A 527 -12.13 1.75 -3.26
CA SER A 527 -11.12 2.75 -3.53
C SER A 527 -10.60 3.29 -2.21
N TYR A 528 -9.29 3.21 -2.01
CA TYR A 528 -8.61 3.86 -0.89
C TYR A 528 -7.84 5.07 -1.39
N VAL A 529 -7.97 6.18 -0.67
CA VAL A 529 -7.25 7.42 -0.91
C VAL A 529 -6.21 7.59 0.19
N LEU A 530 -4.94 7.68 -0.18
CA LEU A 530 -3.83 7.79 0.78
C LEU A 530 -2.95 9.00 0.45
N GLU A 531 -2.71 9.86 1.44
CA GLU A 531 -1.82 11.02 1.32
C GLU A 531 -0.46 10.82 2.03
N ASP A 532 -0.21 9.60 2.54
CA ASP A 532 1.04 9.19 3.18
C ASP A 532 1.81 8.17 2.33
N THR A 533 3.12 8.11 2.52
CA THR A 533 4.00 7.09 1.94
C THR A 533 3.83 5.75 2.68
N PHE A 534 3.89 4.66 1.91
CA PHE A 534 3.87 3.29 2.42
C PHE A 534 4.82 2.41 1.59
N ASP A 535 5.29 1.31 2.16
CA ASP A 535 6.16 0.35 1.48
C ASP A 535 5.54 -1.06 1.39
N ARG A 536 4.48 -1.32 2.16
CA ARG A 536 3.79 -2.61 2.22
C ARG A 536 2.30 -2.46 2.48
N ILE A 537 1.56 -3.46 2.05
CA ILE A 537 0.12 -3.60 2.26
C ILE A 537 -0.10 -4.94 2.97
N TYR A 538 -0.69 -4.90 4.16
CA TYR A 538 -1.26 -6.08 4.78
C TYR A 538 -2.65 -6.29 4.22
N ILE A 539 -2.90 -7.49 3.72
CA ILE A 539 -4.24 -7.92 3.30
C ILE A 539 -4.77 -8.94 4.29
N GLU A 540 -5.99 -8.73 4.75
CA GLU A 540 -6.70 -9.67 5.60
C GLU A 540 -8.00 -10.09 4.92
N THR A 541 -8.19 -11.40 4.75
CA THR A 541 -9.41 -11.97 4.15
C THR A 541 -9.76 -13.26 4.88
N ASP A 542 -10.98 -13.36 5.40
CA ASP A 542 -11.47 -14.51 6.18
C ASP A 542 -10.47 -14.96 7.27
N SER A 543 -9.95 -14.01 8.05
CA SER A 543 -8.94 -14.21 9.12
C SER A 543 -7.56 -14.68 8.65
N VAL A 544 -7.28 -14.73 7.34
CA VAL A 544 -5.94 -14.96 6.80
C VAL A 544 -5.28 -13.62 6.50
N ARG A 545 -4.13 -13.37 7.10
CA ARG A 545 -3.33 -12.16 6.90
C ARG A 545 -2.04 -12.47 6.16
N ASN A 546 -1.77 -11.76 5.07
CA ASN A 546 -0.51 -11.83 4.33
C ASN A 546 -0.03 -10.42 3.93
N VAL A 547 1.16 -10.34 3.35
CA VAL A 547 1.81 -9.08 2.96
C VAL A 547 2.01 -9.01 1.44
N ILE A 548 1.74 -7.83 0.90
CA ILE A 548 2.00 -7.44 -0.48
C ILE A 548 3.02 -6.31 -0.44
N VAL A 549 4.10 -6.44 -1.21
CA VAL A 549 5.18 -5.42 -1.30
C VAL A 549 5.23 -4.88 -2.73
N PRO A 550 4.73 -3.66 -2.97
CA PRO A 550 4.89 -2.98 -4.25
C PRO A 550 6.34 -2.48 -4.44
N LYS A 551 6.83 -2.49 -5.68
CA LYS A 551 8.16 -1.98 -6.05
C LYS A 551 8.03 -0.58 -6.61
N PHE A 552 8.21 0.42 -5.74
CA PHE A 552 8.09 1.83 -6.13
C PHE A 552 9.26 2.31 -6.99
N THR A 553 8.95 3.02 -8.08
CA THR A 553 9.96 3.64 -8.94
C THR A 553 10.44 4.97 -8.35
N LYS A 554 11.76 5.20 -8.35
CA LYS A 554 12.36 6.47 -7.92
C LYS A 554 12.26 7.51 -9.03
N MET A 555 11.94 8.75 -8.66
CA MET A 555 11.84 9.87 -9.61
C MET A 555 13.16 10.65 -9.77
N SER A 556 13.31 11.25 -10.95
CA SER A 556 14.22 12.38 -11.22
C SER A 556 13.43 13.60 -11.73
N ASN A 557 13.96 14.82 -11.62
CA ASN A 557 13.28 16.06 -12.02
C ASN A 557 14.06 16.74 -13.14
N ALA A 558 13.72 16.47 -14.39
CA ALA A 558 14.49 16.96 -15.55
C ALA A 558 13.70 17.86 -16.50
N THR A 559 12.44 17.53 -16.80
CA THR A 559 11.70 18.16 -17.92
C THR A 559 10.56 19.06 -17.47
N GLN A 560 10.28 20.10 -18.26
CA GLN A 560 9.16 21.01 -18.01
C GLN A 560 7.97 20.64 -18.92
N TYR A 561 6.81 20.40 -18.33
CA TYR A 561 5.57 20.15 -19.07
C TYR A 561 4.72 21.42 -19.20
N THR A 562 4.05 21.58 -20.33
CA THR A 562 2.94 22.52 -20.49
C THR A 562 1.74 21.75 -21.02
N PHE A 563 0.61 21.80 -20.31
CA PHE A 563 -0.65 21.22 -20.76
C PHE A 563 -1.59 22.33 -21.25
N ALA A 564 -2.43 22.01 -22.24
CA ALA A 564 -3.55 22.84 -22.65
C ALA A 564 -4.83 22.01 -22.59
N VAL A 565 -5.81 22.47 -21.81
CA VAL A 565 -7.04 21.74 -21.50
C VAL A 565 -8.27 22.52 -21.98
N ASP A 566 -8.92 22.00 -23.01
CA ASP A 566 -10.21 22.45 -23.52
C ASP A 566 -11.31 21.60 -22.88
N PHE A 567 -11.84 22.11 -21.75
CA PHE A 567 -13.01 21.56 -21.08
C PHE A 567 -14.29 21.98 -21.83
N GLY A 568 -14.66 21.20 -22.85
CA GLY A 568 -15.82 21.48 -23.69
C GLY A 568 -17.13 20.93 -23.14
N THR A 569 -18.27 21.47 -23.61
CA THR A 569 -19.63 21.03 -23.27
C THR A 569 -19.87 19.54 -23.58
N THR A 570 -19.48 19.13 -24.79
CA THR A 570 -19.72 17.77 -25.32
C THR A 570 -18.48 16.90 -25.23
N ASN A 571 -17.31 17.46 -25.57
CA ASN A 571 -16.04 16.75 -25.57
C ASN A 571 -14.95 17.60 -24.91
N THR A 572 -14.11 16.94 -24.14
CA THR A 572 -12.90 17.52 -23.54
C THR A 572 -11.68 17.06 -24.32
N HIS A 573 -10.75 17.97 -24.55
CA HIS A 573 -9.47 17.70 -25.21
C HIS A 573 -8.29 18.19 -24.38
N VAL A 574 -7.20 17.43 -24.38
CA VAL A 574 -5.96 17.81 -23.68
C VAL A 574 -4.78 17.62 -24.63
N GLU A 575 -3.94 18.63 -24.74
CA GLU A 575 -2.63 18.55 -25.39
C GLU A 575 -1.53 18.82 -24.37
N TYR A 576 -0.31 18.35 -24.66
CA TYR A 576 0.88 18.72 -23.91
C TYR A 576 2.07 19.01 -24.83
N SER A 577 3.01 19.80 -24.32
CA SER A 577 4.33 20.03 -24.91
C SER A 577 5.40 19.91 -23.83
N ILE A 578 6.61 19.52 -24.22
CA ILE A 578 7.77 19.37 -23.35
C ILE A 578 8.77 20.49 -23.67
N ASP A 579 9.39 21.05 -22.63
CA ASP A 579 10.47 22.04 -22.68
C ASP A 579 10.15 23.26 -23.56
N GLY A 580 8.90 23.72 -23.49
CA GLY A 580 8.45 24.95 -24.15
C GLY A 580 8.31 24.86 -25.68
N ASN A 581 8.46 23.67 -26.29
CA ASN A 581 8.26 23.45 -27.72
C ASN A 581 6.86 23.92 -28.18
N LYS A 582 6.75 24.41 -29.42
CA LYS A 582 5.47 24.77 -30.05
C LYS A 582 4.73 23.56 -30.63
N THR A 583 5.44 22.46 -30.86
CA THR A 583 4.82 21.18 -31.21
C THR A 583 4.13 20.61 -29.98
N SER A 584 2.85 20.28 -30.13
CA SER A 584 2.06 19.63 -29.09
C SER A 584 1.68 18.19 -29.47
N TYR A 585 1.35 17.42 -28.46
CA TYR A 585 0.88 16.05 -28.58
C TYR A 585 -0.42 15.90 -27.79
N ALA A 586 -1.41 15.20 -28.35
CA ALA A 586 -2.61 14.84 -27.62
C ALA A 586 -2.24 14.04 -26.38
N PHE A 587 -2.90 14.30 -25.25
CA PHE A 587 -2.63 13.60 -24.00
C PHE A 587 -2.80 12.10 -24.18
N ASP A 588 -1.76 11.37 -23.82
CA ASP A 588 -1.67 9.93 -23.98
C ASP A 588 -1.15 9.24 -22.71
N ILE A 589 -1.56 7.99 -22.54
CA ILE A 589 -1.00 7.04 -21.59
C ILE A 589 -0.51 5.87 -22.44
N SER A 590 0.80 5.79 -22.68
CA SER A 590 1.39 4.66 -23.39
C SER A 590 1.49 3.43 -22.49
N LYS A 591 1.72 2.25 -23.08
CA LYS A 591 1.88 0.99 -22.31
C LYS A 591 2.99 1.06 -21.26
N THR A 592 4.05 1.82 -21.53
CA THR A 592 5.18 2.02 -20.61
C THR A 592 4.89 3.05 -19.51
N GLU A 593 3.82 3.82 -19.65
CA GLU A 593 3.41 4.89 -18.74
C GLU A 593 2.07 4.58 -18.05
N GLN A 594 1.68 3.31 -17.97
CA GLN A 594 0.45 2.87 -17.34
C GLN A 594 0.35 3.42 -15.91
N GLN A 595 -0.60 4.34 -15.69
CA GLN A 595 -0.65 5.06 -14.41
C GLN A 595 -1.19 4.20 -13.26
N MET A 596 -2.12 3.29 -13.56
CA MET A 596 -2.64 2.30 -12.61
C MET A 596 -1.85 0.99 -12.71
N GLN A 597 -0.94 0.75 -11.78
CA GLN A 597 -0.14 -0.47 -11.76
C GLN A 597 -0.92 -1.58 -11.05
N ARG A 598 -1.41 -2.54 -11.84
CA ARG A 598 -2.19 -3.69 -11.36
C ARG A 598 -1.25 -4.77 -10.81
N MET A 599 -1.70 -5.48 -9.78
CA MET A 599 -0.96 -6.58 -9.18
C MET A 599 -0.83 -7.79 -10.10
N HIS A 600 -1.83 -8.03 -10.95
CA HIS A 600 -1.86 -9.16 -11.87
C HIS A 600 -2.03 -8.68 -13.31
N LYS A 601 -1.44 -9.41 -14.26
CA LYS A 601 -1.47 -9.08 -15.69
C LYS A 601 -2.88 -9.21 -16.27
N ASP A 602 -3.57 -10.27 -15.90
CA ASP A 602 -4.96 -10.53 -16.24
C ASP A 602 -5.66 -11.26 -15.08
N TYR A 603 -6.98 -11.37 -15.17
CA TYR A 603 -7.84 -12.00 -14.17
C TYR A 603 -8.59 -13.22 -14.72
N GLY A 604 -8.11 -13.79 -15.84
CA GLY A 604 -8.70 -14.97 -16.49
C GLY A 604 -10.21 -14.91 -16.66
N ALA A 605 -10.92 -15.85 -16.03
CA ALA A 605 -12.38 -15.96 -16.09
C ALA A 605 -13.12 -14.89 -15.25
N ASP A 606 -12.43 -14.21 -14.33
CA ASP A 606 -13.00 -13.18 -13.45
C ASP A 606 -13.04 -11.82 -14.15
N ARG A 607 -13.79 -11.77 -15.26
CA ARG A 607 -13.94 -10.59 -16.13
C ARG A 607 -14.47 -9.36 -15.38
N ASP A 608 -15.25 -9.58 -14.33
CA ASP A 608 -15.78 -8.51 -13.49
C ASP A 608 -14.67 -7.73 -12.76
N ILE A 609 -13.60 -8.40 -12.35
CA ILE A 609 -12.41 -7.75 -11.76
C ILE A 609 -11.65 -6.99 -12.85
N HIS A 610 -11.50 -7.58 -14.03
CA HIS A 610 -10.77 -6.97 -15.14
C HIS A 610 -11.40 -5.63 -15.58
N TYR A 611 -12.71 -5.60 -15.78
CA TYR A 611 -13.42 -4.38 -16.21
C TYR A 611 -13.56 -3.34 -15.11
N ALA A 612 -13.58 -3.74 -13.83
CA ALA A 612 -13.66 -2.83 -12.69
C ALA A 612 -12.55 -1.77 -12.66
N PHE A 613 -11.34 -2.09 -13.12
CA PHE A 613 -10.25 -1.13 -13.22
C PHE A 613 -10.59 0.02 -14.18
N THR A 614 -11.08 -0.28 -15.37
CA THR A 614 -11.44 0.76 -16.35
C THR A 614 -12.74 1.48 -15.98
N ASP A 615 -13.70 0.78 -15.36
CA ASP A 615 -15.00 1.35 -14.99
C ASP A 615 -14.90 2.32 -13.79
N ALA A 616 -14.06 2.02 -12.80
CA ALA A 616 -13.94 2.80 -11.57
C ALA A 616 -12.67 3.69 -11.52
N PHE A 617 -11.66 3.40 -12.34
CA PHE A 617 -10.41 4.14 -12.40
C PHE A 617 -10.07 4.58 -13.83
N VAL A 618 -8.94 4.12 -14.37
CA VAL A 618 -8.30 4.62 -15.58
C VAL A 618 -7.91 3.42 -16.43
N PRO A 619 -8.11 3.44 -17.76
CA PRO A 619 -7.62 2.38 -18.64
C PRO A 619 -6.09 2.27 -18.60
N ASP A 620 -5.60 1.14 -19.08
CA ASP A 620 -4.16 0.88 -19.13
C ASP A 620 -3.45 1.79 -20.14
N THR A 621 -4.16 2.16 -21.19
CA THR A 621 -3.68 3.01 -22.28
C THR A 621 -4.73 4.03 -22.71
N ILE A 622 -4.25 5.19 -23.15
CA ILE A 622 -5.03 6.23 -23.82
C ILE A 622 -4.16 6.67 -24.99
N ALA A 623 -4.56 6.38 -26.23
CA ALA A 623 -3.77 6.72 -27.40
C ALA A 623 -4.64 6.78 -28.66
N SER A 624 -4.18 7.50 -29.69
CA SER A 624 -4.85 7.49 -30.99
C SER A 624 -4.89 6.08 -31.57
N GLY A 625 -6.07 5.67 -32.06
CA GLY A 625 -6.31 4.31 -32.57
C GLY A 625 -6.56 3.23 -31.49
N ASP A 626 -6.49 3.58 -30.21
CA ASP A 626 -6.82 2.70 -29.09
C ASP A 626 -8.30 2.80 -28.69
N ASP A 627 -8.75 1.96 -27.75
CA ASP A 627 -10.11 2.00 -27.21
C ASP A 627 -10.48 3.35 -26.59
N TYR A 628 -9.48 4.10 -26.11
CA TYR A 628 -9.64 5.36 -25.40
C TYR A 628 -8.66 6.40 -25.95
N SER A 629 -9.18 7.57 -26.32
CA SER A 629 -8.38 8.68 -26.83
C SER A 629 -9.04 10.03 -26.51
N PHE A 630 -8.24 11.09 -26.53
CA PHE A 630 -8.74 12.46 -26.58
C PHE A 630 -8.87 12.91 -28.05
N PRO A 631 -9.90 13.70 -28.42
CA PRO A 631 -10.96 14.24 -27.57
C PRO A 631 -11.93 13.16 -27.07
N MET A 632 -12.28 13.21 -25.79
CA MET A 632 -13.21 12.25 -25.17
C MET A 632 -14.52 12.94 -24.78
N ARG A 633 -15.59 12.16 -24.57
CA ARG A 633 -16.86 12.68 -24.05
C ARG A 633 -16.65 13.41 -22.72
N THR A 634 -17.20 14.62 -22.59
CA THR A 634 -17.32 15.31 -21.30
C THR A 634 -18.48 14.68 -20.52
N ALA A 635 -18.17 13.63 -19.77
CA ALA A 635 -19.10 12.93 -18.91
C ALA A 635 -18.44 12.59 -17.58
N PHE A 636 -19.24 12.55 -16.51
CA PHE A 636 -18.79 12.17 -15.18
C PHE A 636 -19.66 11.02 -14.65
N ALA A 637 -19.03 9.93 -14.22
CA ALA A 637 -19.70 8.87 -13.49
C ALA A 637 -19.53 9.12 -11.99
N GLU A 638 -20.65 9.38 -11.33
CA GLU A 638 -20.72 9.46 -9.88
C GLU A 638 -21.25 8.15 -9.29
N TRP A 639 -20.77 7.79 -8.10
CA TRP A 639 -21.40 6.72 -7.33
C TRP A 639 -22.86 7.07 -7.03
N VAL A 640 -23.76 6.09 -7.18
CA VAL A 640 -25.21 6.30 -6.99
C VAL A 640 -25.60 6.85 -5.61
N ASN A 641 -24.78 6.64 -4.58
CA ASN A 641 -25.00 7.12 -3.22
C ASN A 641 -24.04 8.24 -2.80
N ILE A 642 -23.46 8.97 -3.75
CA ILE A 642 -22.55 10.08 -3.46
C ILE A 642 -23.25 11.14 -2.57
N ASP A 643 -22.55 11.59 -1.53
CA ASP A 643 -23.01 12.66 -0.63
C ASP A 643 -22.08 13.87 -0.72
N TYR A 644 -22.47 14.86 -1.52
CA TYR A 644 -21.73 16.11 -1.70
C TYR A 644 -21.63 16.98 -0.43
N LYS A 645 -22.37 16.66 0.65
CA LYS A 645 -22.21 17.33 1.95
C LYS A 645 -21.01 16.81 2.74
N ARG A 646 -20.41 15.69 2.30
CA ARG A 646 -19.20 15.10 2.87
C ARG A 646 -18.02 15.35 1.93
N GLN A 647 -16.83 15.06 2.44
CA GLN A 647 -15.64 15.06 1.61
C GLN A 647 -15.76 14.03 0.49
N THR A 648 -15.47 14.45 -0.75
CA THR A 648 -15.50 13.62 -1.95
C THR A 648 -14.15 13.69 -2.67
N ASP A 649 -13.65 12.54 -3.11
CA ASP A 649 -12.36 12.37 -3.79
C ASP A 649 -12.52 11.77 -5.19
N SER A 650 -11.73 12.29 -6.15
CA SER A 650 -11.60 11.76 -7.51
C SER A 650 -11.07 10.32 -7.50
N LEU A 651 -11.55 9.46 -8.42
CA LEU A 651 -11.21 8.03 -8.47
C LEU A 651 -11.58 7.25 -7.19
N ALA A 652 -12.49 7.79 -6.37
CA ALA A 652 -13.09 7.12 -5.22
C ALA A 652 -14.62 7.28 -5.25
N ASP A 653 -15.12 8.52 -5.20
CA ASP A 653 -16.57 8.80 -5.27
C ASP A 653 -17.10 8.94 -6.71
N GLY A 654 -16.23 9.32 -7.64
CA GLY A 654 -16.55 9.39 -9.06
C GLY A 654 -15.31 9.52 -9.95
N ASN A 655 -15.49 9.23 -11.24
CA ASN A 655 -14.41 9.20 -12.23
C ASN A 655 -14.91 9.55 -13.63
N ILE A 656 -13.96 9.78 -14.54
CA ILE A 656 -14.23 9.86 -15.97
C ILE A 656 -14.66 8.46 -16.45
N PRO A 657 -15.86 8.30 -17.05
CA PRO A 657 -16.34 7.00 -17.49
C PRO A 657 -15.80 6.67 -18.89
N PHE A 658 -14.57 6.17 -18.96
CA PHE A 658 -13.88 5.89 -20.23
C PHE A 658 -14.64 4.94 -21.18
N ARG A 659 -15.50 4.07 -20.62
CA ARG A 659 -16.36 3.12 -21.35
C ARG A 659 -17.76 3.65 -21.69
N TYR A 660 -18.10 4.89 -21.32
CA TYR A 660 -19.33 5.53 -21.79
C TYR A 660 -19.36 5.59 -23.31
N GLU A 661 -20.54 5.41 -23.92
CA GLU A 661 -20.76 5.23 -25.38
C GLU A 661 -20.08 3.98 -26.00
N LYS A 662 -19.40 3.13 -25.20
CA LYS A 662 -18.68 1.95 -25.71
C LYS A 662 -19.15 0.63 -25.10
N ALA A 663 -19.61 0.67 -23.85
CA ALA A 663 -20.16 -0.49 -23.15
C ALA A 663 -21.26 -0.09 -22.16
N ALA A 664 -21.91 -1.09 -21.56
CA ALA A 664 -22.91 -0.88 -20.52
C ALA A 664 -22.33 -0.13 -19.31
N ILE A 665 -23.11 0.81 -18.78
CA ILE A 665 -22.76 1.55 -17.56
C ILE A 665 -22.99 0.64 -16.35
N PRO A 666 -22.00 0.49 -15.44
CA PRO A 666 -22.19 -0.29 -14.23
C PRO A 666 -23.29 0.28 -13.34
N GLN A 667 -24.12 -0.58 -12.73
CA GLN A 667 -25.28 -0.17 -11.93
C GLN A 667 -24.94 0.69 -10.69
N TYR A 668 -23.70 0.62 -10.20
CA TYR A 668 -23.23 1.44 -9.08
C TYR A 668 -22.83 2.88 -9.49
N ASN A 669 -22.81 3.18 -10.80
CA ASN A 669 -22.49 4.49 -11.32
C ASN A 669 -23.74 5.13 -11.96
N LYS A 670 -23.85 6.45 -11.84
CA LYS A 670 -24.75 7.29 -12.62
C LYS A 670 -23.93 8.25 -13.45
N VAL A 671 -24.15 8.27 -14.76
CA VAL A 671 -23.41 9.17 -15.66
C VAL A 671 -24.18 10.48 -15.85
N LYS A 672 -23.44 11.59 -15.82
CA LYS A 672 -23.92 12.94 -16.11
C LYS A 672 -23.11 13.56 -17.26
N THR A 673 -23.81 14.03 -18.28
CA THR A 673 -23.30 14.81 -19.41
C THR A 673 -23.63 16.30 -19.22
N ASP A 674 -23.07 17.17 -20.06
CA ASP A 674 -23.34 18.62 -20.06
C ASP A 674 -23.13 19.32 -18.70
N ILE A 675 -22.07 18.93 -17.99
CA ILE A 675 -21.76 19.45 -16.64
C ILE A 675 -21.19 20.88 -16.65
N LYS A 676 -20.89 21.48 -17.82
CA LYS A 676 -20.19 22.78 -17.92
C LYS A 676 -21.09 23.98 -17.56
N TRP A 677 -22.39 23.93 -17.90
CA TRP A 677 -23.28 25.11 -17.92
C TRP A 677 -24.25 25.26 -16.74
N THR A 678 -24.25 24.37 -15.76
CA THR A 678 -25.21 24.41 -14.65
C THR A 678 -24.53 24.60 -13.29
N ASN A 679 -25.04 25.52 -12.45
CA ASN A 679 -24.46 25.79 -11.11
C ASN A 679 -24.72 24.67 -10.10
N LYS A 680 -25.76 23.85 -10.32
CA LYS A 680 -26.07 22.65 -9.51
C LYS A 680 -24.97 21.58 -9.60
N GLU A 681 -24.04 21.72 -10.54
CA GLU A 681 -23.02 20.73 -10.88
C GLU A 681 -21.61 21.13 -10.41
N LYS A 682 -21.47 22.18 -9.58
CA LYS A 682 -20.14 22.69 -9.15
C LYS A 682 -19.22 21.59 -8.60
N ASP A 683 -19.75 20.70 -7.77
CA ASP A 683 -18.97 19.59 -7.23
C ASP A 683 -18.60 18.55 -8.29
N ARG A 684 -19.47 18.32 -9.29
CA ARG A 684 -19.19 17.42 -10.43
C ARG A 684 -18.09 17.98 -11.32
N VAL A 685 -18.17 19.27 -11.64
CA VAL A 685 -17.12 19.98 -12.39
C VAL A 685 -15.80 19.91 -11.64
N ARG A 686 -15.80 20.20 -10.34
CA ARG A 686 -14.60 20.09 -9.49
C ARG A 686 -14.01 18.68 -9.56
N LEU A 687 -14.82 17.63 -9.38
CA LEU A 687 -14.34 16.24 -9.41
C LEU A 687 -13.89 15.79 -10.80
N TYR A 688 -14.54 16.23 -11.87
CA TYR A 688 -14.13 15.94 -13.25
C TYR A 688 -12.77 16.58 -13.55
N LEU A 689 -12.59 17.86 -13.22
CA LEU A 689 -11.30 18.54 -13.37
C LEU A 689 -10.24 17.92 -12.45
N ASP A 690 -10.58 17.55 -11.21
CA ASP A 690 -9.67 16.85 -10.29
C ASP A 690 -9.14 15.55 -10.92
N ASN A 691 -9.98 14.76 -11.61
CA ASN A 691 -9.54 13.59 -12.38
C ASN A 691 -8.52 13.97 -13.48
N LEU A 692 -8.79 15.02 -14.28
CA LEU A 692 -7.84 15.46 -15.33
C LEU A 692 -6.51 15.94 -14.74
N PHE A 693 -6.55 16.73 -13.67
CA PHE A 693 -5.35 17.15 -12.95
C PHE A 693 -4.55 15.96 -12.42
N PHE A 694 -5.23 14.94 -11.91
CA PHE A 694 -4.59 13.73 -11.43
C PHE A 694 -3.89 12.96 -12.56
N LEU A 695 -4.53 12.84 -13.73
CA LEU A 695 -3.94 12.23 -14.93
C LEU A 695 -2.71 13.01 -15.42
N MET A 696 -2.83 14.34 -15.53
CA MET A 696 -1.73 15.22 -15.93
C MET A 696 -0.56 15.16 -14.95
N ARG A 697 -0.84 15.26 -13.64
CA ARG A 697 0.18 15.14 -12.59
C ARG A 697 0.95 13.83 -12.71
N ASN A 698 0.25 12.71 -12.86
CA ASN A 698 0.91 11.41 -12.96
C ASN A 698 1.69 11.26 -14.26
N LYS A 699 1.23 11.84 -15.38
CA LYS A 699 2.01 11.94 -16.62
C LYS A 699 3.33 12.67 -16.40
N VAL A 700 3.32 13.79 -15.67
CA VAL A 700 4.55 14.52 -15.30
C VAL A 700 5.46 13.65 -14.44
N LEU A 701 4.93 13.07 -13.36
CA LEU A 701 5.75 12.30 -12.41
C LEU A 701 6.37 11.04 -13.01
N MET A 702 5.60 10.29 -13.80
CA MET A 702 6.07 9.05 -14.44
C MET A 702 7.13 9.31 -15.51
N ASN A 703 7.19 10.53 -16.06
CA ASN A 703 8.15 10.94 -17.06
C ASN A 703 9.24 11.88 -16.53
N ASN A 704 9.52 11.83 -15.23
CA ASN A 704 10.60 12.60 -14.60
C ASN A 704 10.46 14.12 -14.78
N GLY A 705 9.23 14.62 -14.89
CA GLY A 705 8.94 16.03 -15.04
C GLY A 705 8.90 16.78 -13.71
N ASN A 706 9.14 18.09 -13.77
CA ASN A 706 9.08 18.98 -12.61
C ASN A 706 7.66 19.52 -12.40
N LEU A 707 7.00 19.09 -11.32
CA LEU A 707 5.67 19.58 -10.96
C LEU A 707 5.60 21.10 -10.77
N ALA A 708 6.54 21.70 -10.04
CA ALA A 708 6.51 23.11 -9.71
C ALA A 708 6.73 24.03 -10.93
N ALA A 709 7.41 23.52 -11.97
CA ALA A 709 7.62 24.23 -13.23
C ALA A 709 6.53 23.94 -14.29
N THR A 710 5.60 23.01 -14.01
CA THR A 710 4.58 22.61 -14.98
C THR A 710 3.55 23.73 -15.18
N LYS A 711 3.29 24.06 -16.45
CA LYS A 711 2.29 25.06 -16.84
C LYS A 711 0.99 24.41 -17.31
N ILE A 712 -0.14 25.03 -17.02
CA ILE A 712 -1.47 24.62 -17.46
C ILE A 712 -2.17 25.81 -18.11
N VAL A 713 -2.53 25.66 -19.38
CA VAL A 713 -3.40 26.57 -20.11
C VAL A 713 -4.82 26.00 -20.07
N TRP A 714 -5.79 26.78 -19.63
CA TRP A 714 -7.20 26.40 -19.67
C TRP A 714 -8.03 27.47 -20.38
N PHE A 715 -9.10 27.02 -21.04
CA PHE A 715 -9.90 27.88 -21.90
C PHE A 715 -11.29 28.16 -21.35
N TYR A 716 -11.83 29.33 -21.68
CA TYR A 716 -13.21 29.72 -21.37
C TYR A 716 -13.91 30.39 -22.57
N PRO A 717 -15.23 30.17 -22.75
CA PRO A 717 -16.01 30.83 -23.79
C PRO A 717 -16.38 32.26 -23.37
N VAL A 718 -16.44 33.21 -24.31
CA VAL A 718 -16.67 34.63 -23.99
C VAL A 718 -18.15 34.97 -23.71
N SER A 719 -19.06 34.08 -24.06
CA SER A 719 -20.46 34.10 -23.60
C SER A 719 -20.61 33.74 -22.12
N MET A 720 -19.53 33.30 -21.44
CA MET A 720 -19.56 33.05 -20.01
C MET A 720 -19.53 34.37 -19.23
N THR A 721 -20.44 34.53 -18.24
CA THR A 721 -20.44 35.70 -17.36
C THR A 721 -19.15 35.78 -16.53
N LYS A 722 -18.74 37.00 -16.13
CA LYS A 722 -17.55 37.23 -15.31
C LYS A 722 -17.54 36.39 -14.03
N ALA A 723 -18.64 36.43 -13.27
CA ALA A 723 -18.79 35.67 -12.02
C ALA A 723 -18.57 34.17 -12.21
N ARG A 724 -19.03 33.61 -13.34
CA ARG A 724 -18.85 32.20 -13.67
C ARG A 724 -17.43 31.88 -14.09
N CYS A 725 -16.81 32.72 -14.92
CA CYS A 725 -15.40 32.59 -15.28
C CYS A 725 -14.51 32.59 -14.02
N ASP A 726 -14.80 33.47 -13.06
CA ASP A 726 -14.06 33.56 -11.79
C ASP A 726 -14.31 32.33 -10.89
N ALA A 727 -15.53 31.77 -10.90
CA ALA A 727 -15.82 30.52 -10.20
C ALA A 727 -15.03 29.33 -10.78
N PHE A 728 -14.88 29.25 -12.11
CA PHE A 728 -14.00 28.26 -12.75
C PHE A 728 -12.54 28.52 -12.39
N ALA A 729 -12.06 29.76 -12.50
CA ALA A 729 -10.69 30.14 -12.15
C ALA A 729 -10.33 29.68 -10.74
N THR A 730 -11.22 29.90 -9.76
CA THR A 730 -11.05 29.43 -8.39
C THR A 730 -10.85 27.91 -8.30
N ILE A 731 -11.62 27.12 -9.05
CA ILE A 731 -11.48 25.64 -9.09
C ILE A 731 -10.13 25.25 -9.69
N TRP A 732 -9.74 25.86 -10.81
CA TRP A 732 -8.47 25.62 -11.48
C TRP A 732 -7.27 25.95 -10.58
N GLU A 733 -7.30 27.10 -9.90
CA GLU A 733 -6.28 27.53 -8.94
C GLU A 733 -6.13 26.55 -7.78
N GLN A 734 -7.25 26.15 -7.16
CA GLN A 734 -7.25 25.19 -6.05
C GLN A 734 -6.67 23.83 -6.46
N LEU A 735 -7.02 23.33 -7.65
CA LEU A 735 -6.50 22.06 -8.17
C LEU A 735 -5.03 22.17 -8.56
N TYR A 736 -4.60 23.30 -9.11
CA TYR A 736 -3.19 23.56 -9.43
C TYR A 736 -2.33 23.57 -8.18
N ILE A 737 -2.74 24.30 -7.14
CA ILE A 737 -2.04 24.34 -5.85
C ILE A 737 -1.98 22.93 -5.25
N LYS A 738 -3.09 22.19 -5.27
CA LYS A 738 -3.17 20.82 -4.73
C LYS A 738 -2.17 19.87 -5.38
N TYR A 739 -2.01 19.91 -6.71
CA TYR A 739 -1.29 18.87 -7.47
C TYR A 739 0.08 19.25 -8.01
N PHE A 740 0.34 20.53 -8.25
CA PHE A 740 1.59 21.02 -8.85
C PHE A 740 2.39 21.91 -7.90
N GLY A 741 1.72 22.71 -7.06
CA GLY A 741 2.37 23.49 -5.99
C GLY A 741 3.36 24.58 -6.44
N GLY A 742 3.37 24.94 -7.74
CA GLY A 742 4.17 26.02 -8.31
C GLY A 742 3.52 27.40 -8.18
N ASP A 743 4.13 28.43 -8.79
CA ASP A 743 3.54 29.78 -8.85
C ASP A 743 2.31 29.78 -9.78
N VAL A 744 1.13 29.91 -9.18
CA VAL A 744 -0.15 29.96 -9.87
C VAL A 744 -0.20 31.12 -10.88
N ASN A 745 0.36 32.29 -10.54
CA ASN A 745 0.27 33.48 -11.39
C ASN A 745 1.09 33.34 -12.68
N GLU A 746 2.20 32.60 -12.63
CA GLU A 746 3.05 32.36 -13.79
C GLU A 746 2.64 31.11 -14.59
N ASN A 747 2.19 30.06 -13.90
CA ASN A 747 2.04 28.74 -14.48
C ASN A 747 0.60 28.33 -14.81
N LEU A 748 -0.41 28.98 -14.23
CA LEU A 748 -1.81 28.76 -14.59
C LEU A 748 -2.29 29.88 -15.52
N ILE A 749 -2.40 29.57 -16.81
CA ILE A 749 -2.72 30.52 -17.86
C ILE A 749 -4.18 30.35 -18.24
N LYS A 750 -4.96 31.41 -18.07
CA LYS A 750 -6.34 31.52 -18.55
C LYS A 750 -6.32 32.08 -19.98
N MET A 751 -7.11 31.52 -20.90
CA MET A 751 -7.20 32.00 -22.30
C MET A 751 -8.63 31.88 -22.84
N SER A 752 -9.04 32.77 -23.75
CA SER A 752 -10.34 32.65 -24.43
C SER A 752 -10.33 31.51 -25.47
N GLU A 753 -11.41 30.72 -25.50
CA GLU A 753 -11.65 29.70 -26.54
C GLU A 753 -11.67 30.30 -27.95
N SER A 754 -12.04 31.57 -28.13
CA SER A 754 -12.15 32.23 -29.44
C SER A 754 -10.79 32.65 -30.01
N ILE A 755 -9.79 32.91 -29.16
CA ILE A 755 -8.49 33.47 -29.57
C ILE A 755 -7.50 32.34 -29.93
N ALA A 756 -7.54 31.22 -29.21
CA ALA A 756 -6.55 30.16 -29.35
C ALA A 756 -6.50 29.56 -30.78
N PRO A 757 -7.64 29.23 -31.44
CA PRO A 757 -7.63 28.66 -32.79
C PRO A 757 -6.93 29.55 -33.83
N TYR A 758 -7.07 30.88 -33.73
CA TYR A 758 -6.38 31.83 -34.62
C TYR A 758 -4.87 31.61 -34.63
N HIS A 759 -4.26 31.44 -33.45
CA HIS A 759 -2.81 31.22 -33.36
C HIS A 759 -2.40 29.89 -34.01
N TYR A 760 -3.18 28.82 -33.83
CA TYR A 760 -2.94 27.56 -34.52
C TYR A 760 -2.97 27.74 -36.04
N TYR A 761 -4.04 28.33 -36.59
CA TYR A 761 -4.17 28.51 -38.04
C TYR A 761 -3.13 29.47 -38.62
N LYS A 762 -2.78 30.54 -37.91
CA LYS A 762 -1.73 31.46 -38.33
C LYS A 762 -0.38 30.77 -38.46
N TYR A 763 0.05 30.03 -37.43
CA TYR A 763 1.39 29.45 -37.41
C TYR A 763 1.50 28.11 -38.16
N GLN A 764 0.41 27.33 -38.26
CA GLN A 764 0.46 25.99 -38.87
C GLN A 764 -0.27 25.86 -40.21
N ARG A 765 -1.23 26.75 -40.53
CA ARG A 765 -2.04 26.67 -41.77
C ARG A 765 -1.90 27.89 -42.70
N GLY A 766 -1.05 28.86 -42.37
CA GLY A 766 -0.79 30.02 -43.22
C GLY A 766 -1.98 30.96 -43.37
N LEU A 767 -2.76 31.16 -42.29
CA LEU A 767 -3.89 32.08 -42.25
C LEU A 767 -3.50 33.49 -42.76
N LYS A 768 -4.32 34.08 -43.65
CA LYS A 768 -4.09 35.41 -44.23
C LYS A 768 -4.34 36.53 -43.22
N SER A 769 -3.93 37.76 -43.57
CA SER A 769 -3.99 38.95 -42.71
C SER A 769 -5.40 39.35 -42.29
N ASN A 770 -6.39 39.16 -43.17
CA ASN A 770 -7.80 39.41 -42.90
C ASN A 770 -8.51 38.06 -42.78
N ALA A 771 -8.83 37.65 -41.57
CA ALA A 771 -9.32 36.31 -41.29
C ALA A 771 -10.39 36.32 -40.21
N VAL A 772 -11.33 35.37 -40.33
CA VAL A 772 -12.32 35.08 -39.31
C VAL A 772 -12.14 33.64 -38.88
N THR A 773 -11.98 33.41 -37.58
CA THR A 773 -12.05 32.06 -37.01
C THR A 773 -13.40 31.85 -36.35
N ILE A 774 -14.09 30.77 -36.71
CA ILE A 774 -15.41 30.40 -36.21
C ILE A 774 -15.27 29.04 -35.51
N ASP A 775 -15.22 29.04 -34.18
CA ASP A 775 -15.21 27.84 -33.37
C ASP A 775 -16.64 27.39 -33.06
N ILE A 776 -17.06 26.26 -33.62
CA ILE A 776 -18.41 25.72 -33.41
C ILE A 776 -18.31 24.53 -32.45
N GLY A 777 -18.69 24.77 -31.20
CA GLY A 777 -18.72 23.77 -30.14
C GLY A 777 -20.00 22.93 -30.14
N GLY A 778 -20.28 22.33 -28.98
CA GLY A 778 -21.56 21.66 -28.74
C GLY A 778 -22.70 22.64 -28.46
N GLY A 779 -22.46 23.61 -27.57
CA GLY A 779 -23.48 24.57 -27.11
C GLY A 779 -23.25 26.02 -27.54
N THR A 780 -22.02 26.41 -27.87
CA THR A 780 -21.66 27.79 -28.23
C THR A 780 -20.91 27.83 -29.56
N THR A 781 -21.04 28.95 -30.26
CA THR A 781 -20.18 29.32 -31.38
C THR A 781 -19.45 30.61 -31.04
N ASP A 782 -18.14 30.59 -31.20
CA ASP A 782 -17.23 31.68 -30.89
C ASP A 782 -16.58 32.19 -32.18
N VAL A 783 -16.61 33.49 -32.40
CA VAL A 783 -16.14 34.15 -33.62
C VAL A 783 -15.06 35.16 -33.26
N TYR A 784 -13.93 35.11 -33.96
CA TYR A 784 -12.83 36.04 -33.78
C TYR A 784 -12.37 36.58 -35.13
N VAL A 785 -12.37 37.90 -35.26
CA VAL A 785 -12.10 38.62 -36.51
C VAL A 785 -10.80 39.39 -36.37
N VAL A 786 -9.90 39.16 -37.32
CA VAL A 786 -8.61 39.81 -37.43
C VAL A 786 -8.54 40.52 -38.77
N GLU A 787 -8.18 41.79 -38.74
CA GLU A 787 -7.94 42.62 -39.92
C GLU A 787 -6.52 43.16 -39.86
N GLU A 788 -5.77 42.99 -40.95
CA GLU A 788 -4.36 43.39 -41.04
C GLU A 788 -3.51 42.85 -39.86
N ASN A 789 -3.73 41.59 -39.48
CA ASN A 789 -3.10 40.95 -38.32
C ASN A 789 -3.44 41.55 -36.94
N THR A 790 -4.39 42.47 -36.87
CA THR A 790 -4.85 43.11 -35.62
C THR A 790 -6.22 42.55 -35.22
N PRO A 791 -6.41 42.11 -33.97
CA PRO A 791 -7.73 41.72 -33.47
C PRO A 791 -8.69 42.92 -33.55
N LYS A 792 -9.84 42.73 -34.19
CA LYS A 792 -10.86 43.79 -34.32
C LYS A 792 -12.13 43.48 -33.58
N LEU A 793 -12.52 42.21 -33.54
CA LEU A 793 -13.82 41.82 -33.03
C LEU A 793 -13.79 40.41 -32.48
N LEU A 794 -14.52 40.23 -31.38
CA LEU A 794 -14.84 38.93 -30.80
C LEU A 794 -16.36 38.85 -30.51
N SER A 795 -17.00 37.74 -30.88
CA SER A 795 -18.42 37.47 -30.58
C SER A 795 -18.59 36.03 -30.11
N SER A 796 -19.54 35.76 -29.21
CA SER A 796 -19.87 34.41 -28.73
C SER A 796 -21.38 34.31 -28.54
N PHE A 797 -22.00 33.22 -29.01
CA PHE A 797 -23.46 33.03 -28.94
C PHE A 797 -23.86 31.54 -28.86
N ARG A 798 -25.01 31.26 -28.25
CA ARG A 798 -25.53 29.90 -28.03
C ARG A 798 -26.28 29.33 -29.23
N PHE A 799 -25.54 29.14 -30.30
CA PHE A 799 -26.04 28.50 -31.50
C PHE A 799 -24.96 27.63 -32.10
N ALA A 800 -25.06 26.31 -31.92
CA ALA A 800 -23.98 25.36 -32.21
C ALA A 800 -24.55 23.97 -32.57
N ALA A 801 -23.75 22.90 -32.49
CA ALA A 801 -24.19 21.57 -32.89
C ALA A 801 -25.48 21.08 -32.20
N ASN A 802 -25.67 21.41 -30.90
CA ASN A 802 -26.90 21.08 -30.17
C ASN A 802 -28.14 21.79 -30.74
N SER A 803 -27.98 22.90 -31.47
CA SER A 803 -29.09 23.59 -32.16
C SER A 803 -29.53 22.86 -33.43
N ILE A 804 -28.65 22.04 -34.03
CA ILE A 804 -28.98 21.19 -35.18
C ILE A 804 -29.65 19.91 -34.69
N PHE A 805 -29.02 19.25 -33.71
CA PHE A 805 -29.36 17.87 -33.33
C PHE A 805 -30.25 17.76 -32.09
N GLY A 806 -30.35 18.83 -31.32
CA GLY A 806 -31.14 18.86 -30.10
C GLY A 806 -32.64 18.95 -30.35
N ASP A 807 -33.38 18.88 -29.25
CA ASP A 807 -34.83 18.76 -29.29
C ASP A 807 -35.54 20.11 -29.52
N GLY A 808 -34.81 21.22 -29.55
CA GLY A 808 -35.39 22.56 -29.55
C GLY A 808 -35.70 23.01 -28.11
N TYR A 809 -36.78 23.77 -27.91
CA TYR A 809 -37.19 24.24 -26.58
C TYR A 809 -38.25 23.33 -25.94
N ASN A 810 -39.41 23.19 -26.59
CA ASN A 810 -40.60 22.54 -26.01
C ASN A 810 -41.02 21.22 -26.69
N PHE A 811 -40.15 20.61 -27.50
CA PHE A 811 -40.45 19.31 -28.12
C PHE A 811 -39.89 18.15 -27.30
N ALA A 812 -40.58 17.00 -27.31
CA ALA A 812 -40.13 15.79 -26.63
C ALA A 812 -38.95 15.12 -27.36
N ALA A 813 -38.00 14.55 -26.61
CA ALA A 813 -36.82 13.87 -27.17
C ALA A 813 -37.18 12.71 -28.12
N GLU A 814 -38.24 11.96 -27.81
CA GLU A 814 -38.76 10.88 -28.67
C GLU A 814 -39.20 11.35 -30.07
N SER A 815 -39.50 12.64 -30.21
CA SER A 815 -39.92 13.22 -31.49
C SER A 815 -38.75 13.71 -32.35
N ASN A 816 -37.50 13.61 -31.88
CA ASN A 816 -36.34 14.20 -32.56
C ASN A 816 -36.21 13.73 -34.02
N GLY A 817 -36.03 14.68 -34.94
CA GLY A 817 -36.02 14.43 -36.38
C GLY A 817 -34.89 13.49 -36.81
N PHE A 818 -33.66 13.76 -36.38
CA PHE A 818 -32.48 12.98 -36.74
C PHE A 818 -32.48 11.59 -36.10
N VAL A 819 -32.81 11.49 -34.80
CA VAL A 819 -32.87 10.20 -34.11
C VAL A 819 -33.86 9.28 -34.82
N ASN A 820 -35.07 9.77 -35.11
CA ASN A 820 -36.09 8.97 -35.78
C ASN A 820 -35.79 8.66 -37.25
N ALA A 821 -34.86 9.37 -37.89
CA ALA A 821 -34.49 9.09 -39.28
C ALA A 821 -33.42 8.00 -39.39
N PHE A 822 -32.44 8.02 -38.47
CA PHE A 822 -31.23 7.21 -38.61
C PHE A 822 -31.11 6.07 -37.60
N LYS A 823 -31.86 6.09 -36.49
CA LYS A 823 -31.77 5.07 -35.44
C LYS A 823 -31.97 3.66 -35.98
N ASP A 824 -33.05 3.42 -36.73
CA ASP A 824 -33.40 2.07 -37.19
C ASP A 824 -32.36 1.55 -38.19
N GLU A 825 -31.85 2.42 -39.08
CA GLU A 825 -30.77 2.08 -40.00
C GLU A 825 -29.49 1.68 -39.26
N ILE A 826 -29.04 2.51 -38.31
CA ILE A 826 -27.84 2.24 -37.50
C ILE A 826 -28.00 0.95 -36.72
N MET A 827 -29.15 0.74 -36.08
CA MET A 827 -29.41 -0.47 -35.30
C MET A 827 -29.45 -1.72 -36.19
N ASN A 828 -30.06 -1.65 -37.37
CA ASN A 828 -30.06 -2.75 -38.34
C ASN A 828 -28.64 -3.11 -38.79
N ILE A 829 -27.76 -2.13 -39.01
CA ILE A 829 -26.35 -2.40 -39.34
C ILE A 829 -25.66 -3.08 -38.16
N LEU A 830 -25.85 -2.61 -36.93
CA LEU A 830 -25.28 -3.23 -35.73
C LEU A 830 -25.80 -4.66 -35.49
N ASP A 831 -27.08 -4.93 -35.74
CA ASP A 831 -27.68 -6.26 -35.59
C ASP A 831 -27.24 -7.23 -36.68
N SER A 832 -26.90 -6.72 -37.87
CA SER A 832 -26.38 -7.51 -38.98
C SER A 832 -24.90 -7.90 -38.84
N ASN A 833 -24.21 -7.42 -37.80
CA ASN A 833 -22.79 -7.67 -37.55
C ASN A 833 -22.56 -8.35 -36.19
N ASP A 834 -21.76 -9.41 -36.18
CA ASP A 834 -21.42 -10.12 -34.95
C ASP A 834 -20.57 -9.27 -33.99
N GLY A 835 -20.65 -9.54 -32.68
CA GLY A 835 -19.80 -8.94 -31.66
C GLY A 835 -20.19 -7.50 -31.25
N MET A 836 -21.37 -7.03 -31.64
CA MET A 836 -21.84 -5.66 -31.36
C MET A 836 -22.57 -5.49 -30.02
N ASN A 837 -22.61 -6.53 -29.16
CA ASN A 837 -23.42 -6.51 -27.94
C ASN A 837 -23.07 -5.37 -26.99
N ASP A 838 -21.78 -5.10 -26.75
CA ASP A 838 -21.35 -4.01 -25.85
C ASP A 838 -21.81 -2.63 -26.38
N ILE A 839 -21.71 -2.41 -27.69
CA ILE A 839 -22.17 -1.18 -28.35
C ILE A 839 -23.69 -1.06 -28.28
N LYS A 840 -24.42 -2.16 -28.51
CA LYS A 840 -25.88 -2.19 -28.39
C LYS A 840 -26.35 -1.91 -26.96
N ASP A 841 -25.64 -2.43 -25.97
CA ASP A 841 -25.95 -2.16 -24.57
C ASP A 841 -25.57 -0.74 -24.16
N ALA A 842 -24.49 -0.18 -24.71
CA ALA A 842 -24.15 1.24 -24.58
C ALA A 842 -25.25 2.13 -25.17
N PHE A 843 -25.75 1.80 -26.36
CA PHE A 843 -26.85 2.53 -26.98
C PHE A 843 -28.12 2.51 -26.11
N LYS A 844 -28.52 1.35 -25.58
CA LYS A 844 -29.67 1.26 -24.65
C LYS A 844 -29.48 2.16 -23.42
N ALA A 845 -28.27 2.18 -22.86
CA ALA A 845 -27.97 3.01 -21.70
C ALA A 845 -28.07 4.51 -22.02
N VAL A 846 -27.59 4.93 -23.20
CA VAL A 846 -27.72 6.31 -23.70
C VAL A 846 -29.19 6.66 -23.99
N GLN A 847 -29.92 5.77 -24.66
CA GLN A 847 -31.32 5.97 -25.04
C GLN A 847 -32.22 6.17 -23.82
N ASN A 848 -32.00 5.42 -22.74
CA ASN A 848 -32.76 5.55 -21.49
C ASN A 848 -32.52 6.88 -20.74
N GLY A 849 -31.56 7.71 -21.19
CA GLY A 849 -31.28 9.02 -20.62
C GLY A 849 -32.21 10.15 -21.08
N ASP A 850 -33.12 9.88 -22.04
CA ASP A 850 -34.08 10.83 -22.62
C ASP A 850 -33.47 12.15 -23.12
N ASN A 851 -32.26 12.08 -23.71
CA ASN A 851 -31.57 13.24 -24.29
C ASN A 851 -31.08 12.94 -25.71
N SER A 852 -31.67 13.58 -26.71
CA SER A 852 -31.33 13.35 -28.12
C SER A 852 -29.91 13.76 -28.48
N ASN A 853 -29.33 14.76 -27.79
CA ASN A 853 -27.94 15.15 -28.03
C ASN A 853 -26.95 14.04 -27.63
N ASP A 854 -27.26 13.27 -26.58
CA ASP A 854 -26.44 12.12 -26.16
C ASP A 854 -26.56 10.98 -27.20
N ILE A 855 -27.76 10.73 -27.72
CA ILE A 855 -28.00 9.73 -28.79
C ILE A 855 -27.22 10.08 -30.07
N ILE A 856 -27.29 11.34 -30.50
CA ILE A 856 -26.60 11.79 -31.71
C ILE A 856 -25.09 11.77 -31.53
N ALA A 857 -24.59 12.18 -30.35
CA ALA A 857 -23.17 12.06 -30.05
C ALA A 857 -22.69 10.60 -30.07
N PHE A 858 -23.50 9.67 -29.56
CA PHE A 858 -23.25 8.24 -29.68
C PHE A 858 -23.13 7.84 -31.16
N PHE A 859 -24.03 8.27 -32.05
CA PHE A 859 -23.93 7.97 -33.49
C PHE A 859 -22.63 8.48 -34.12
N PHE A 860 -22.21 9.71 -33.81
CA PHE A 860 -20.91 10.22 -34.26
C PHE A 860 -19.74 9.40 -33.71
N SER A 861 -19.83 8.93 -32.46
CA SER A 861 -18.78 8.14 -31.80
C SER A 861 -18.53 6.78 -32.47
N LEU A 862 -19.53 6.20 -33.15
CA LEU A 862 -19.44 4.88 -33.78
C LEU A 862 -18.31 4.81 -34.81
N SER A 863 -18.13 5.86 -35.62
CA SER A 863 -17.06 5.95 -36.63
C SER A 863 -15.66 5.85 -36.02
N MET A 864 -15.50 6.22 -34.75
CA MET A 864 -14.24 6.21 -34.01
C MET A 864 -14.12 5.02 -33.06
N ASN A 865 -15.17 4.21 -32.90
CA ASN A 865 -15.17 3.05 -32.03
C ASN A 865 -14.23 1.96 -32.57
N LYS A 866 -13.37 1.43 -31.70
CA LYS A 866 -12.38 0.42 -32.08
C LYS A 866 -13.01 -0.84 -32.67
N THR A 867 -14.06 -1.38 -32.05
CA THR A 867 -14.75 -2.59 -32.52
C THR A 867 -15.37 -2.38 -33.90
N ILE A 868 -15.92 -1.19 -34.18
CA ILE A 868 -16.47 -0.82 -35.50
C ILE A 868 -15.36 -0.79 -36.56
N LYS A 869 -14.22 -0.13 -36.25
CA LYS A 869 -13.06 -0.05 -37.16
C LYS A 869 -12.41 -1.40 -37.41
N ASP A 870 -12.08 -2.15 -36.35
CA ASP A 870 -11.39 -3.44 -36.45
C ASP A 870 -12.20 -4.49 -37.23
N ARG A 871 -13.54 -4.39 -37.20
CA ARG A 871 -14.45 -5.26 -37.95
C ARG A 871 -14.90 -4.69 -39.30
N ASN A 872 -14.44 -3.49 -39.68
CA ASN A 872 -14.86 -2.78 -40.90
C ASN A 872 -16.38 -2.65 -41.04
N VAL A 873 -17.09 -2.38 -39.94
CA VAL A 873 -18.54 -2.17 -39.98
C VAL A 873 -18.84 -0.83 -40.66
N PRO A 874 -19.69 -0.78 -41.70
CA PRO A 874 -19.87 0.41 -42.54
C PRO A 874 -20.81 1.44 -41.88
N ILE A 875 -20.42 1.97 -40.72
CA ILE A 875 -21.16 3.02 -40.01
C ILE A 875 -20.29 4.27 -39.92
N ASP A 876 -20.73 5.31 -40.61
CA ASP A 876 -20.22 6.67 -40.45
C ASP A 876 -21.39 7.66 -40.54
N PHE A 877 -21.81 8.16 -39.39
CA PHE A 877 -22.96 9.05 -39.30
C PHE A 877 -22.77 10.36 -40.07
N LEU A 878 -21.54 10.88 -40.19
CA LEU A 878 -21.27 12.08 -40.97
C LEU A 878 -21.45 11.83 -42.47
N SER A 879 -21.02 10.65 -42.95
CA SER A 879 -21.25 10.20 -44.32
C SER A 879 -22.73 9.94 -44.61
N MET A 880 -23.49 9.38 -43.66
CA MET A 880 -24.93 9.19 -43.76
C MET A 880 -25.68 10.54 -43.89
N LEU A 881 -25.32 11.53 -43.06
CA LEU A 881 -25.85 12.88 -43.14
C LEU A 881 -25.53 13.55 -44.49
N SER A 882 -24.28 13.41 -44.96
CA SER A 882 -23.82 13.99 -46.23
C SER A 882 -24.54 13.40 -47.45
N SER A 883 -24.98 12.15 -47.35
CA SER A 883 -25.71 11.44 -48.40
C SER A 883 -27.22 11.72 -48.38
N SER A 884 -27.72 12.38 -47.33
CA SER A 884 -29.14 12.71 -47.19
C SER A 884 -29.48 14.06 -47.82
N ASP A 885 -30.01 14.03 -49.03
CA ASP A 885 -30.46 15.21 -49.80
C ASP A 885 -31.52 16.05 -49.09
N LYS A 886 -32.42 15.41 -48.32
CA LYS A 886 -33.46 16.08 -47.53
C LYS A 886 -32.90 16.80 -46.30
N TYR A 887 -32.06 16.15 -45.49
CA TYR A 887 -31.56 16.74 -44.24
C TYR A 887 -30.48 17.81 -44.46
N LYS A 888 -29.89 17.89 -45.67
CA LYS A 888 -28.97 18.98 -46.06
C LYS A 888 -29.53 20.38 -45.81
N TYR A 889 -30.86 20.58 -45.95
CA TYR A 889 -31.48 21.87 -45.70
C TYR A 889 -31.27 22.40 -44.28
N VAL A 890 -31.20 21.52 -43.27
CA VAL A 890 -30.93 21.91 -41.88
C VAL A 890 -29.55 22.56 -41.78
N PHE A 891 -28.53 21.97 -42.42
CA PHE A 891 -27.16 22.49 -42.41
C PHE A 891 -27.02 23.75 -43.26
N ILE A 892 -27.72 23.84 -44.40
CA ILE A 892 -27.75 25.05 -45.24
C ILE A 892 -28.27 26.24 -44.45
N VAL A 893 -29.39 26.06 -43.74
CA VAL A 893 -29.99 27.12 -42.93
C VAL A 893 -29.11 27.44 -41.71
N PHE A 894 -28.57 26.43 -41.02
CA PHE A 894 -27.67 26.62 -39.88
C PHE A 894 -26.41 27.44 -40.24
N TYR A 895 -25.62 26.97 -41.21
CA TYR A 895 -24.40 27.68 -41.62
C TYR A 895 -24.74 28.99 -42.33
N GLY A 896 -25.85 29.06 -43.06
CA GLY A 896 -26.38 30.29 -43.62
C GLY A 896 -26.65 31.35 -42.56
N ALA A 897 -27.28 30.98 -41.43
CA ALA A 897 -27.58 31.87 -40.32
C ALA A 897 -26.29 32.37 -39.63
N VAL A 898 -25.33 31.47 -39.37
CA VAL A 898 -24.02 31.84 -38.78
C VAL A 898 -23.28 32.82 -39.68
N LEU A 899 -23.15 32.51 -40.97
CA LEU A 899 -22.43 33.35 -41.93
C LEU A 899 -23.15 34.69 -42.16
N TYR A 900 -24.48 34.69 -42.19
CA TYR A 900 -25.30 35.90 -42.29
C TYR A 900 -25.08 36.82 -41.08
N TYR A 901 -25.14 36.27 -39.86
CA TYR A 901 -24.87 37.03 -38.64
C TYR A 901 -23.46 37.61 -38.65
N VAL A 902 -22.44 36.78 -38.95
CA VAL A 902 -21.03 37.21 -38.98
C VAL A 902 -20.83 38.33 -40.01
N ALA A 903 -21.37 38.20 -41.22
CA ALA A 903 -21.22 39.20 -42.26
C ALA A 903 -21.89 40.54 -41.86
N ASN A 904 -23.09 40.51 -41.27
CA ASN A 904 -23.78 41.72 -40.82
C ASN A 904 -23.06 42.38 -39.64
N MET A 905 -22.61 41.59 -38.67
CA MET A 905 -21.88 42.09 -37.51
C MET A 905 -20.53 42.72 -37.91
N MET A 906 -19.79 42.13 -38.85
CA MET A 906 -18.58 42.75 -39.42
C MET A 906 -18.90 44.05 -40.16
N LYS A 907 -19.98 44.07 -40.96
CA LYS A 907 -20.41 45.26 -41.71
C LYS A 907 -20.84 46.40 -40.79
N ALA A 908 -21.55 46.09 -39.70
CA ALA A 908 -21.99 47.07 -38.70
C ALA A 908 -20.84 47.71 -37.92
N LYS A 909 -19.64 47.11 -37.96
CA LYS A 909 -18.40 47.63 -37.36
C LYS A 909 -17.38 48.12 -38.40
N ASP A 910 -17.82 48.33 -39.65
CA ASP A 910 -16.99 48.82 -40.76
C ASP A 910 -15.72 47.98 -41.02
N ILE A 911 -15.78 46.66 -40.78
CA ILE A 911 -14.67 45.74 -41.02
C ILE A 911 -14.68 45.28 -42.49
N THR A 912 -13.51 45.16 -43.13
CA THR A 912 -13.41 44.72 -44.53
C THR A 912 -13.76 43.24 -44.74
N LEU A 913 -14.04 42.87 -46.00
CA LEU A 913 -14.30 41.47 -46.37
C LEU A 913 -13.13 40.56 -45.97
N PRO A 914 -13.40 39.39 -45.35
CA PRO A 914 -12.36 38.47 -44.93
C PRO A 914 -11.75 37.74 -46.12
N GLN A 915 -10.44 37.46 -46.08
CA GLN A 915 -9.79 36.63 -47.10
C GLN A 915 -9.82 35.15 -46.74
N THR A 916 -10.06 34.82 -45.48
CA THR A 916 -10.09 33.44 -45.00
C THR A 916 -11.12 33.27 -43.89
N LEU A 917 -11.92 32.20 -43.97
CA LEU A 917 -12.69 31.69 -42.85
C LEU A 917 -12.06 30.38 -42.39
N ALA A 918 -11.72 30.28 -41.11
CA ALA A 918 -11.23 29.05 -40.51
C ALA A 918 -12.24 28.51 -39.51
N PHE A 919 -12.63 27.25 -39.65
CA PHE A 919 -13.61 26.60 -38.79
C PHE A 919 -12.93 25.62 -37.83
N SER A 920 -13.20 25.79 -36.53
CA SER A 920 -12.70 24.91 -35.46
C SER A 920 -13.85 24.37 -34.60
N GLY A 921 -13.51 23.52 -33.62
CA GLY A 921 -14.48 22.96 -32.69
C GLY A 921 -15.19 21.72 -33.25
N ASN A 922 -15.66 20.82 -32.38
CA ASN A 922 -16.17 19.51 -32.84
C ASN A 922 -17.46 19.61 -33.66
N GLY A 923 -18.27 20.66 -33.45
CA GLY A 923 -19.50 20.90 -34.21
C GLY A 923 -19.25 21.27 -35.67
N SER A 924 -18.12 21.92 -35.96
CA SER A 924 -17.72 22.27 -37.33
C SER A 924 -17.47 21.06 -38.24
N LYS A 925 -17.34 19.85 -37.68
CA LYS A 925 -17.27 18.60 -38.46
C LYS A 925 -18.44 18.45 -39.43
N THR A 926 -19.59 19.02 -39.08
CA THR A 926 -20.80 18.99 -39.91
C THR A 926 -20.73 19.91 -41.13
N LEU A 927 -19.72 20.76 -41.26
CA LEU A 927 -19.53 21.63 -42.43
C LEU A 927 -19.40 20.80 -43.72
N SER A 928 -18.78 19.63 -43.63
CA SER A 928 -18.64 18.70 -44.76
C SER A 928 -19.98 18.15 -45.28
N VAL A 929 -21.07 18.23 -44.50
CA VAL A 929 -22.42 17.86 -44.94
C VAL A 929 -22.93 18.80 -46.03
N LEU A 930 -22.52 20.08 -46.01
CA LEU A 930 -22.80 21.02 -47.10
C LEU A 930 -22.10 20.56 -48.38
N SER A 931 -20.78 20.39 -48.29
CA SER A 931 -19.95 19.83 -49.36
C SER A 931 -18.60 19.39 -48.78
N PRO A 932 -18.04 18.25 -49.22
CA PRO A 932 -16.67 17.88 -48.90
C PRO A 932 -15.63 18.76 -49.64
N ASN A 933 -16.07 19.58 -50.61
CA ASN A 933 -15.21 20.47 -51.36
C ASN A 933 -15.19 21.88 -50.75
N ASN A 934 -14.04 22.29 -50.21
CA ASN A 934 -13.85 23.62 -49.63
C ASN A 934 -14.12 24.76 -50.62
N ASP A 935 -13.92 24.59 -51.93
CA ASP A 935 -14.28 25.63 -52.92
C ASP A 935 -15.79 25.84 -53.02
N THR A 936 -16.59 24.77 -52.88
CA THR A 936 -18.06 24.87 -52.87
C THR A 936 -18.54 25.58 -51.61
N VAL A 937 -17.96 25.26 -50.46
CA VAL A 937 -18.25 25.93 -49.18
C VAL A 937 -17.81 27.40 -49.23
N ALA A 938 -16.61 27.67 -49.79
CA ALA A 938 -16.11 29.03 -50.03
C ALA A 938 -17.08 29.82 -50.92
N LYS A 939 -17.62 29.17 -51.96
CA LYS A 939 -18.58 29.82 -52.85
C LYS A 939 -19.89 30.13 -52.11
N PHE A 940 -20.43 29.19 -51.33
CA PHE A 940 -21.62 29.42 -50.51
C PHE A 940 -21.44 30.62 -49.56
N ALA A 941 -20.32 30.64 -48.81
CA ALA A 941 -20.00 31.75 -47.92
C ALA A 941 -19.80 33.07 -48.69
N SER A 942 -19.11 33.03 -49.84
CA SER A 942 -18.93 34.23 -50.66
C SER A 942 -20.26 34.85 -51.08
N LEU A 943 -21.26 34.05 -51.50
CA LEU A 943 -22.56 34.57 -51.92
C LEU A 943 -23.28 35.33 -50.79
N ILE A 944 -23.15 34.86 -49.56
CA ILE A 944 -23.72 35.50 -48.37
C ILE A 944 -23.01 36.83 -48.10
N PHE A 945 -21.67 36.82 -48.02
CA PHE A 945 -20.88 38.03 -47.78
C PHE A 945 -21.06 39.07 -48.89
N GLU A 946 -21.07 38.66 -50.16
CA GLU A 946 -21.26 39.54 -51.31
C GLU A 946 -22.63 40.22 -51.28
N LYS A 947 -23.70 39.48 -50.92
CA LYS A 947 -25.05 40.04 -50.84
C LYS A 947 -25.22 40.96 -49.63
N VAL A 948 -24.59 40.65 -48.49
CA VAL A 948 -24.59 41.54 -47.30
C VAL A 948 -23.80 42.82 -47.55
N TYR A 949 -22.60 42.73 -48.14
CA TYR A 949 -21.75 43.91 -48.39
C TYR A 949 -22.13 44.70 -49.64
N GLY A 950 -22.84 44.08 -50.59
CA GLY A 950 -23.17 44.70 -51.88
C GLY A 950 -22.01 44.82 -52.85
N VAL A 951 -20.89 44.12 -52.59
CA VAL A 951 -19.68 44.11 -53.44
C VAL A 951 -19.21 42.68 -53.65
N LYS A 952 -18.67 42.36 -54.83
CA LYS A 952 -18.16 41.01 -55.13
C LYS A 952 -16.69 40.86 -54.73
N TYR A 953 -16.30 39.66 -54.30
CA TYR A 953 -14.89 39.33 -54.03
C TYR A 953 -14.02 39.55 -55.26
N ALA A 954 -14.54 39.18 -56.44
CA ALA A 954 -13.86 39.35 -57.72
C ALA A 954 -13.57 40.84 -58.04
N ASP A 955 -14.48 41.75 -57.69
CA ASP A 955 -14.32 43.19 -57.93
C ASP A 955 -13.18 43.76 -57.07
N GLN A 956 -12.90 43.14 -55.93
CA GLN A 956 -11.78 43.46 -55.03
C GLN A 956 -10.50 42.68 -55.33
N LYS A 957 -10.46 41.87 -56.41
CA LYS A 957 -9.36 40.95 -56.74
C LYS A 957 -9.00 40.01 -55.59
N MET A 958 -9.99 39.62 -54.80
CA MET A 958 -9.86 38.73 -53.65
C MET A 958 -10.60 37.41 -53.94
N LYS A 959 -10.17 36.34 -53.25
CA LYS A 959 -10.90 35.08 -53.15
C LYS A 959 -11.01 34.72 -51.67
N LEU A 960 -12.20 34.27 -51.26
CA LEU A 960 -12.42 33.71 -49.94
C LEU A 960 -11.88 32.29 -49.90
N ASP A 961 -10.98 32.01 -48.97
CA ASP A 961 -10.48 30.65 -48.71
C ASP A 961 -11.13 30.08 -47.44
N ILE A 962 -11.36 28.76 -47.42
CA ILE A 962 -11.86 28.03 -46.26
C ILE A 962 -10.75 27.15 -45.71
N ILE A 963 -10.46 27.28 -44.41
CA ILE A 963 -9.61 26.37 -43.66
C ILE A 963 -10.48 25.51 -42.76
N PHE A 964 -10.40 24.20 -42.95
CA PHE A 964 -11.14 23.21 -42.18
C PHE A 964 -10.27 21.94 -42.08
N ASP A 965 -9.94 21.56 -40.85
CA ASP A 965 -9.09 20.41 -40.54
C ASP A 965 -9.96 19.17 -40.24
N GLU A 966 -9.42 17.96 -40.42
CA GLU A 966 -10.12 16.71 -40.09
C GLU A 966 -10.49 16.60 -38.60
N GLU A 967 -9.63 17.13 -37.72
CA GLU A 967 -9.82 17.14 -36.26
C GLU A 967 -9.88 18.58 -35.71
N PRO A 968 -10.96 19.33 -36.00
CA PRO A 968 -11.05 20.76 -35.69
C PRO A 968 -11.08 21.06 -34.19
N LYS A 969 -11.43 20.07 -33.34
CA LYS A 969 -11.43 20.18 -31.87
C LYS A 969 -10.02 20.36 -31.29
N LEU A 970 -8.96 20.00 -32.00
CA LEU A 970 -7.59 20.12 -31.52
C LEU A 970 -7.06 21.57 -31.58
N ALA A 971 -7.66 22.42 -32.42
CA ALA A 971 -7.13 23.74 -32.76
C ALA A 971 -6.95 24.65 -31.54
N THR A 972 -7.90 24.62 -30.60
CA THR A 972 -7.88 25.42 -29.36
C THR A 972 -6.66 25.07 -28.50
N CYS A 973 -6.46 23.80 -28.15
CA CYS A 973 -5.33 23.38 -27.34
C CYS A 973 -3.98 23.58 -28.04
N LYS A 974 -3.90 23.25 -29.35
CA LYS A 974 -2.69 23.49 -30.16
C LYS A 974 -2.32 24.97 -30.21
N GLY A 975 -3.33 25.84 -30.33
CA GLY A 975 -3.19 27.28 -30.31
C GLY A 975 -2.65 27.81 -28.97
N GLY A 976 -3.22 27.34 -27.85
CA GLY A 976 -2.77 27.73 -26.51
C GLY A 976 -1.35 27.26 -26.16
N ILE A 977 -0.89 26.12 -26.72
CA ILE A 977 0.52 25.71 -26.62
C ILE A 977 1.42 26.60 -27.48
N ALA A 978 1.00 26.93 -28.71
CA ALA A 978 1.80 27.73 -29.64
C ALA A 978 1.96 29.20 -29.21
N HIS A 979 0.97 29.75 -28.50
CA HIS A 979 0.97 31.12 -28.01
C HIS A 979 0.48 31.22 -26.57
N ARG A 980 1.40 31.47 -25.63
CA ARG A 980 1.18 31.40 -24.18
C ARG A 980 0.95 32.75 -23.50
N ASN A 981 0.72 33.80 -24.29
CA ASN A 981 0.44 35.14 -23.75
C ASN A 981 -1.06 35.28 -23.49
N ASN A 982 -1.39 35.87 -22.34
CA ASN A 982 -2.77 36.10 -21.93
C ASN A 982 -3.24 37.48 -22.39
N LEU A 983 -4.43 37.58 -22.96
CA LEU A 983 -5.17 38.84 -23.03
C LEU A 983 -6.04 38.91 -21.78
N SER A 984 -5.91 39.99 -21.00
CA SER A 984 -6.76 40.22 -19.82
C SER A 984 -8.24 40.17 -20.20
N PHE A 985 -9.10 39.80 -19.25
CA PHE A 985 -10.54 39.74 -19.48
C PHE A 985 -11.07 41.08 -20.01
N GLU A 986 -10.55 42.18 -19.48
CA GLU A 986 -10.86 43.55 -19.86
C GLU A 986 -10.46 43.85 -21.32
N ALA A 987 -9.32 43.31 -21.79
CA ALA A 987 -8.87 43.52 -23.17
C ALA A 987 -9.68 42.70 -24.18
N ILE A 988 -10.31 41.60 -23.72
CA ILE A 988 -11.26 40.81 -24.50
C ILE A 988 -12.63 41.50 -24.53
N GLU A 989 -13.03 42.12 -23.42
CA GLU A 989 -14.28 42.88 -23.29
C GLU A 989 -14.28 44.10 -24.22
N ASP A 990 -13.15 44.81 -24.36
CA ASP A 990 -13.00 45.96 -25.27
C ASP A 990 -13.26 45.64 -26.76
N ILE A 991 -13.05 44.39 -27.17
CA ILE A 991 -13.29 43.92 -28.55
C ILE A 991 -14.54 43.04 -28.68
N LYS A 992 -15.28 42.84 -27.58
CA LYS A 992 -16.51 42.05 -27.57
C LYS A 992 -17.62 42.81 -28.29
N VAL A 993 -18.29 42.14 -29.23
CA VAL A 993 -19.39 42.72 -30.00
C VAL A 993 -20.50 41.70 -30.12
N SER A 994 -21.75 42.12 -29.88
CA SER A 994 -22.94 41.35 -30.21
C SER A 994 -24.05 42.24 -30.73
N LEU A 995 -24.73 41.80 -31.79
CA LEU A 995 -25.95 42.46 -32.25
C LEU A 995 -27.12 42.01 -31.38
N LEU A 996 -28.05 42.91 -31.05
CA LEU A 996 -29.24 42.56 -30.26
C LEU A 996 -30.08 41.48 -30.97
N GLY A 997 -30.13 41.53 -32.31
CA GLY A 997 -30.85 40.57 -33.15
C GLY A 997 -32.22 41.04 -33.62
N THR A 998 -32.65 42.24 -33.22
CA THR A 998 -33.83 42.96 -33.73
C THR A 998 -33.65 43.42 -35.18
N ASP A 999 -32.42 43.72 -35.59
CA ASP A 999 -32.00 44.05 -36.95
C ASP A 999 -30.50 43.75 -37.18
N CYS A 1000 -29.91 44.33 -38.23
CA CYS A 1000 -28.51 44.13 -38.63
C CYS A 1000 -27.53 45.18 -38.07
N VAL A 1001 -27.97 46.15 -37.26
CA VAL A 1001 -27.17 47.30 -36.83
C VAL A 1001 -27.19 47.54 -35.32
N GLU A 1002 -28.30 47.23 -34.65
CA GLU A 1002 -28.49 47.46 -33.22
C GLU A 1002 -27.61 46.51 -32.40
N MET A 1003 -26.78 47.09 -31.52
CA MET A 1003 -25.89 46.35 -30.61
C MET A 1003 -26.64 45.95 -29.34
N SER A 1004 -26.24 44.86 -28.70
CA SER A 1004 -26.84 44.43 -27.42
C SER A 1004 -26.38 45.28 -26.23
N ASP A 1005 -25.32 46.08 -26.38
CA ASP A 1005 -24.74 46.91 -25.32
C ASP A 1005 -25.79 47.86 -24.72
N GLY A 1006 -25.95 47.82 -23.40
CA GLY A 1006 -26.92 48.64 -22.66
C GLY A 1006 -28.34 48.07 -22.58
N TYR A 1007 -28.60 46.90 -23.17
CA TYR A 1007 -29.86 46.17 -22.97
C TYR A 1007 -29.74 45.14 -21.84
N THR A 1008 -30.80 45.01 -21.05
CA THR A 1008 -31.02 43.92 -20.09
C THR A 1008 -32.13 43.00 -20.57
N TYR A 1009 -32.11 41.73 -20.14
CA TYR A 1009 -33.16 40.78 -20.54
C TYR A 1009 -34.57 41.26 -20.18
N LYS A 1010 -34.73 41.94 -19.04
CA LYS A 1010 -36.00 42.55 -18.63
C LYS A 1010 -36.52 43.63 -19.58
N GLN A 1011 -35.65 44.28 -20.35
CA GLN A 1011 -36.04 45.24 -21.39
C GLN A 1011 -36.47 44.56 -22.70
N ILE A 1012 -36.26 43.24 -22.84
CA ILE A 1012 -36.72 42.47 -23.99
C ILE A 1012 -38.20 42.15 -23.82
N GLN A 1013 -39.04 42.99 -24.42
CA GLN A 1013 -40.49 42.93 -24.31
C GLN A 1013 -41.11 42.60 -25.68
N THR A 1014 -42.43 42.67 -25.78
CA THR A 1014 -43.22 42.30 -26.97
C THR A 1014 -42.69 42.90 -28.28
N GLU A 1015 -42.24 44.16 -28.27
CA GLU A 1015 -41.72 44.84 -29.46
C GLU A 1015 -40.41 44.21 -29.95
N GLN A 1016 -39.43 44.02 -29.06
CA GLN A 1016 -38.15 43.40 -29.40
C GLN A 1016 -38.35 41.94 -29.83
N ILE A 1017 -39.23 41.20 -29.15
CA ILE A 1017 -39.58 39.81 -29.50
C ILE A 1017 -40.14 39.74 -30.93
N GLN A 1018 -41.06 40.66 -31.29
CA GLN A 1018 -41.61 40.72 -32.64
C GLN A 1018 -40.55 41.12 -33.68
N SER A 1019 -39.67 42.06 -33.35
CA SER A 1019 -38.59 42.50 -34.23
C SER A 1019 -37.59 41.37 -34.52
N VAL A 1020 -37.22 40.58 -33.51
CA VAL A 1020 -36.36 39.39 -33.67
C VAL A 1020 -37.02 38.38 -34.61
N ALA A 1021 -38.30 38.06 -34.40
CA ALA A 1021 -39.02 37.14 -35.28
C ALA A 1021 -39.09 37.64 -36.73
N ASN A 1022 -39.35 38.94 -36.92
CA ASN A 1022 -39.37 39.58 -38.24
C ASN A 1022 -37.99 39.58 -38.91
N HIS A 1023 -36.92 39.79 -38.14
CA HIS A 1023 -35.56 39.74 -38.64
C HIS A 1023 -35.18 38.32 -39.12
N VAL A 1024 -35.56 37.29 -38.37
CA VAL A 1024 -35.35 35.89 -38.78
C VAL A 1024 -36.14 35.55 -40.05
N ALA A 1025 -37.37 36.05 -40.19
CA ALA A 1025 -38.14 35.91 -41.43
C ALA A 1025 -37.40 36.53 -42.64
N LYS A 1026 -36.85 37.74 -42.48
CA LYS A 1026 -36.02 38.39 -43.51
C LYS A 1026 -34.77 37.58 -43.85
N PHE A 1027 -34.12 36.95 -42.85
CA PHE A 1027 -33.00 36.04 -43.09
C PHE A 1027 -33.43 34.82 -43.92
N ILE A 1028 -34.58 34.23 -43.63
CA ILE A 1028 -35.10 33.08 -44.39
C ILE A 1028 -35.36 33.50 -45.85
N ASP A 1029 -35.97 34.66 -46.08
CA ASP A 1029 -36.12 35.18 -47.45
C ASP A 1029 -34.75 35.40 -48.12
N PHE A 1030 -33.82 36.04 -47.42
CA PHE A 1030 -32.47 36.31 -47.91
C PHE A 1030 -31.74 35.03 -48.37
N ILE A 1031 -31.75 33.97 -47.55
CA ILE A 1031 -30.98 32.75 -47.84
C ILE A 1031 -31.63 31.97 -49.00
N PHE A 1032 -32.96 31.96 -49.11
CA PHE A 1032 -33.66 31.33 -50.24
C PHE A 1032 -33.58 32.16 -51.52
N GLU A 1033 -33.45 33.48 -51.45
CA GLU A 1033 -33.14 34.30 -52.62
C GLU A 1033 -31.74 33.99 -53.17
N ILE A 1034 -30.74 33.80 -52.30
CA ILE A 1034 -29.40 33.35 -52.72
C ILE A 1034 -29.50 32.07 -53.54
N ASN A 1035 -30.36 31.13 -53.13
CA ASN A 1035 -30.59 29.91 -53.89
C ASN A 1035 -31.16 30.20 -55.29
N SER A 1036 -32.24 30.97 -55.39
CA SER A 1036 -32.90 31.26 -56.68
C SER A 1036 -32.05 32.10 -57.62
N GLU A 1037 -31.32 33.10 -57.11
CA GLU A 1037 -30.49 34.01 -57.90
C GLU A 1037 -29.23 33.34 -58.46
N ASN A 1038 -28.81 32.22 -57.86
CA ASN A 1038 -27.57 31.51 -58.19
C ASN A 1038 -27.83 30.11 -58.77
N LYS A 1039 -28.81 30.00 -59.68
CA LYS A 1039 -29.14 28.77 -60.42
C LYS A 1039 -29.49 27.58 -59.51
N ASN A 1040 -30.37 27.81 -58.54
CA ASN A 1040 -30.79 26.81 -57.55
C ASN A 1040 -29.59 26.17 -56.83
N PHE A 1041 -28.68 27.03 -56.32
CA PHE A 1041 -27.40 26.62 -55.73
C PHE A 1041 -27.50 25.51 -54.68
N PHE A 1042 -28.58 25.49 -53.88
CA PHE A 1042 -28.81 24.44 -52.88
C PHE A 1042 -28.92 23.06 -53.52
N VAL A 1043 -29.56 22.98 -54.69
CA VAL A 1043 -29.74 21.73 -55.43
C VAL A 1043 -28.51 21.41 -56.27
N THR A 1044 -28.02 22.39 -57.05
CA THR A 1044 -27.01 22.18 -58.07
C THR A 1044 -25.59 22.04 -57.52
N ASN A 1045 -25.26 22.76 -56.45
CA ASN A 1045 -23.92 22.78 -55.86
C ASN A 1045 -23.85 22.06 -54.51
N LEU A 1046 -24.91 22.15 -53.69
CA LEU A 1046 -24.96 21.51 -52.38
C LEU A 1046 -25.70 20.18 -52.37
N SER A 1047 -26.32 19.77 -53.48
CA SER A 1047 -27.02 18.48 -53.64
C SER A 1047 -28.20 18.27 -52.68
N ALA A 1048 -28.96 19.33 -52.38
CA ALA A 1048 -30.21 19.24 -51.62
C ALA A 1048 -31.39 18.81 -52.52
N ASP A 1049 -32.41 18.18 -51.93
CA ASP A 1049 -33.60 17.68 -52.65
C ASP A 1049 -34.36 18.83 -53.34
N ALA A 1050 -34.48 18.78 -54.67
CA ALA A 1050 -35.12 19.84 -55.45
C ALA A 1050 -36.62 20.02 -55.19
N GLY A 1051 -37.32 18.95 -54.78
CA GLY A 1051 -38.75 18.96 -54.51
C GLY A 1051 -39.10 19.60 -53.16
N LEU A 1052 -38.13 19.78 -52.27
CA LEU A 1052 -38.37 20.29 -50.91
C LEU A 1052 -38.12 21.80 -50.74
N VAL A 1053 -37.50 22.49 -51.71
CA VAL A 1053 -37.10 23.92 -51.57
C VAL A 1053 -38.23 24.80 -51.02
N SER A 1054 -39.41 24.78 -51.65
CA SER A 1054 -40.56 25.61 -51.22
C SER A 1054 -41.07 25.17 -49.85
N LYS A 1055 -41.23 23.85 -49.63
CA LYS A 1055 -41.73 23.30 -48.38
C LYS A 1055 -40.81 23.66 -47.20
N VAL A 1056 -39.49 23.59 -47.39
CA VAL A 1056 -38.50 23.96 -46.36
C VAL A 1056 -38.61 25.44 -46.04
N LYS A 1057 -38.76 26.32 -47.06
CA LYS A 1057 -38.96 27.76 -46.84
C LYS A 1057 -40.23 28.03 -46.01
N ASP A 1058 -41.32 27.32 -46.32
CA ASP A 1058 -42.59 27.47 -45.59
C ASP A 1058 -42.47 26.99 -44.14
N ILE A 1059 -41.83 25.83 -43.90
CA ILE A 1059 -41.57 25.31 -42.56
C ILE A 1059 -40.71 26.30 -41.75
N CYS A 1060 -39.65 26.85 -42.35
CA CYS A 1060 -38.77 27.79 -41.67
C CYS A 1060 -39.49 29.09 -41.26
N ASN A 1061 -40.51 29.52 -42.01
CA ASN A 1061 -41.28 30.72 -41.70
C ASN A 1061 -42.41 30.50 -40.68
N SER A 1062 -42.64 29.27 -40.23
CA SER A 1062 -43.68 28.96 -39.26
C SER A 1062 -43.26 29.26 -37.81
N ASP A 1063 -44.21 29.75 -36.99
CA ASP A 1063 -44.11 29.89 -35.53
C ASP A 1063 -42.92 30.70 -34.98
N LEU A 1064 -42.25 31.51 -35.80
CA LEU A 1064 -41.04 32.28 -35.40
C LEU A 1064 -41.25 33.16 -34.16
N LEU A 1065 -42.42 33.79 -34.02
CA LEU A 1065 -42.75 34.60 -32.85
C LEU A 1065 -42.79 33.75 -31.58
N GLU A 1066 -43.39 32.58 -31.67
CA GLU A 1066 -43.53 31.65 -30.56
C GLU A 1066 -42.17 31.04 -30.19
N TYR A 1067 -41.37 30.64 -31.18
CA TYR A 1067 -40.01 30.15 -30.95
C TYR A 1067 -39.09 31.20 -30.32
N THR A 1068 -39.29 32.49 -30.62
CA THR A 1068 -38.55 33.58 -29.97
C THR A 1068 -38.89 33.65 -28.47
N LYS A 1069 -40.18 33.54 -28.12
CA LYS A 1069 -40.62 33.52 -26.71
C LYS A 1069 -40.04 32.32 -25.96
N GLN A 1070 -40.10 31.13 -26.55
CA GLN A 1070 -39.58 29.91 -25.94
C GLN A 1070 -38.07 30.00 -25.67
N GLY A 1071 -37.30 30.59 -26.60
CA GLY A 1071 -35.87 30.82 -26.39
C GLY A 1071 -35.60 31.77 -25.22
N LEU A 1072 -36.39 32.84 -25.10
CA LEU A 1072 -36.29 33.77 -23.97
C LEU A 1072 -36.70 33.12 -22.64
N GLU A 1073 -37.78 32.33 -22.62
CA GLU A 1073 -38.19 31.54 -21.46
C GLU A 1073 -37.07 30.63 -20.99
N LYS A 1074 -36.43 29.91 -21.93
CA LYS A 1074 -35.28 29.06 -21.61
C LYS A 1074 -34.10 29.85 -21.02
N LYS A 1075 -33.87 31.07 -21.51
CA LYS A 1075 -32.85 31.96 -20.98
C LYS A 1075 -33.21 32.46 -19.57
N TYR A 1076 -34.47 32.79 -19.32
CA TYR A 1076 -34.93 33.18 -17.99
C TYR A 1076 -34.79 32.04 -16.97
N GLU A 1077 -35.19 30.82 -17.32
CA GLU A 1077 -34.99 29.64 -16.46
C GLU A 1077 -33.52 29.46 -16.07
N GLU A 1078 -32.61 29.70 -17.01
CA GLU A 1078 -31.18 29.65 -16.75
C GLU A 1078 -30.73 30.78 -15.80
N LEU A 1079 -31.10 32.03 -16.08
CA LEU A 1079 -30.74 33.18 -15.25
C LEU A 1079 -31.26 33.01 -13.80
N GLU A 1080 -32.49 32.55 -13.65
CA GLU A 1080 -33.09 32.20 -12.35
C GLU A 1080 -32.29 31.11 -11.64
N SER A 1081 -31.81 30.10 -12.36
CA SER A 1081 -30.96 29.04 -11.79
C SER A 1081 -29.63 29.57 -11.23
N TRP A 1082 -29.23 30.78 -11.63
CA TRP A 1082 -28.05 31.48 -11.14
C TRP A 1082 -28.37 32.53 -10.07
N GLY A 1083 -29.65 32.71 -9.72
CA GLY A 1083 -30.10 33.75 -8.80
C GLY A 1083 -30.10 35.16 -9.41
N ALA A 1084 -30.10 35.28 -10.74
CA ALA A 1084 -30.22 36.54 -11.46
C ALA A 1084 -31.68 36.74 -11.93
N ASN A 1085 -32.31 37.86 -11.56
CA ASN A 1085 -33.74 38.11 -11.81
C ASN A 1085 -33.98 39.01 -13.06
N GLY A 1086 -33.55 38.58 -14.24
CA GLY A 1086 -33.79 39.29 -15.52
C GLY A 1086 -33.08 40.65 -15.67
N ASP A 1087 -32.49 41.20 -14.61
CA ASP A 1087 -31.69 42.43 -14.62
C ASP A 1087 -30.28 42.21 -15.22
N ALA A 1088 -29.96 41.00 -15.68
CA ALA A 1088 -28.71 40.71 -16.39
C ALA A 1088 -28.68 41.41 -17.76
N GLU A 1089 -27.52 41.94 -18.13
CA GLU A 1089 -27.27 42.48 -19.47
C GLU A 1089 -27.39 41.38 -20.52
N VAL A 1090 -27.83 41.75 -21.73
CA VAL A 1090 -27.92 40.83 -22.87
C VAL A 1090 -26.52 40.56 -23.41
N GLU A 1091 -25.95 39.41 -23.04
CA GLU A 1091 -24.56 39.07 -23.38
C GLU A 1091 -24.36 38.42 -24.75
N GLU A 1092 -25.46 38.07 -25.44
CA GLU A 1092 -25.47 37.36 -26.73
C GLU A 1092 -26.67 37.79 -27.61
N THR A 1093 -26.58 37.52 -28.91
CA THR A 1093 -27.63 37.89 -29.86
C THR A 1093 -28.90 37.05 -29.70
N LEU A 1094 -30.06 37.71 -29.76
CA LEU A 1094 -31.37 37.05 -29.76
C LEU A 1094 -31.74 36.46 -31.13
N PHE A 1095 -31.00 36.82 -32.18
CA PHE A 1095 -31.25 36.39 -33.57
C PHE A 1095 -31.37 34.86 -33.70
N PHE A 1096 -30.57 34.11 -32.95
CA PHE A 1096 -30.55 32.65 -33.05
C PHE A 1096 -31.66 31.96 -32.26
N TYR A 1097 -32.36 32.64 -31.36
CA TYR A 1097 -33.33 32.03 -30.46
C TYR A 1097 -34.44 31.31 -31.24
N PRO A 1098 -35.19 31.96 -32.14
CA PRO A 1098 -36.20 31.26 -32.92
C PRO A 1098 -35.63 30.21 -33.88
N ILE A 1099 -34.38 30.39 -34.34
CA ILE A 1099 -33.73 29.49 -35.29
C ILE A 1099 -33.49 28.11 -34.65
N VAL A 1100 -33.19 28.02 -33.35
CA VAL A 1100 -32.99 26.75 -32.65
C VAL A 1100 -34.22 25.84 -32.75
N ALA A 1101 -35.41 26.34 -32.37
CA ALA A 1101 -36.63 25.55 -32.45
C ALA A 1101 -37.08 25.33 -33.91
N MET A 1102 -36.87 26.30 -34.79
CA MET A 1102 -37.13 26.19 -36.22
C MET A 1102 -36.34 25.05 -36.87
N LEU A 1103 -35.02 24.93 -36.61
CA LEU A 1103 -34.20 23.84 -37.15
C LEU A 1103 -34.66 22.47 -36.65
N SER A 1104 -35.00 22.40 -35.36
CA SER A 1104 -35.51 21.16 -34.77
C SER A 1104 -36.87 20.77 -35.37
N ASN A 1105 -37.78 21.72 -35.58
CA ASN A 1105 -39.06 21.49 -36.27
C ASN A 1105 -38.84 21.08 -37.74
N LEU A 1106 -37.90 21.74 -38.43
CA LEU A 1106 -37.54 21.40 -39.80
C LEU A 1106 -37.10 19.94 -39.91
N ALA A 1107 -36.16 19.50 -39.07
CA ALA A 1107 -35.69 18.12 -39.06
C ALA A 1107 -36.82 17.09 -38.83
N ARG A 1108 -37.91 17.46 -38.13
CA ARG A 1108 -39.07 16.57 -37.92
C ARG A 1108 -39.98 16.46 -39.14
N GLN A 1109 -40.15 17.55 -39.88
CA GLN A 1109 -41.14 17.65 -40.96
C GLN A 1109 -40.61 17.31 -42.36
N ILE A 1110 -39.27 17.25 -42.53
CA ILE A 1110 -38.61 17.00 -43.82
C ILE A 1110 -38.49 15.52 -44.22
N LYS A 1111 -39.18 14.61 -43.52
CA LYS A 1111 -39.18 13.18 -43.85
C LYS A 1111 -39.75 12.88 -45.24
#